data_AF-A0A9R1UZX0-F1
#
_entry.id   AF-A0A9R1UZX0-F1
#
_cell.length_a   1.000
_cell.length_b   1.000
_cell.length_c   1.000
_cell.angle_alpha   90.00
_cell.angle_beta   90.00
_cell.angle_gamma   90.00
#
_symmetry.space_group_name_H-M   'P 1'
#
loop_
_entity.id
_entity.type
_entity.pdbx_description
1 polymer ?
#
loop_
_entity_poly.entity_id
_entity_poly.type
_entity_poly.pdbx_seq_one_letter_code
_entity_poly.pdbx_strand_id
1 'polypeptide(L)'
;MPTLFNYCGDDKHHTGGSLCSMNSNRLFSILDVYNHPCKRSRINDSYSLFSNNKNNPSIEILPDECLYEIFRRLSGGKGRSVAACVSLRWLTLISNLKTSEIIDKVKVKVNNEFSFDDEQENDGYLTRSLEGKKATDTRLAAIAVGTSARGGLGKLSVRGSDKVTSVGFSAIARGCPNLRVLSLWNVPMIGDESLIEISKCHFLESLDLCHCPLISNTGIISIANNCPNLSSLTIESCKNIGNKSLQAVARCCPNLQSVTIKDCPNVGDQGVATLFSSSLVLTKVKFQSLDISDLSLAVIGRYGKSITNLALTNLRNVSQKGFWAMGNAGNLESLMSLTVISCCGITDLSLEVIGKGCHALKHLVLKKCWFLSDKGLISFARAARFLESLQLEECNRVTQQGILGTLSNQNSKMKSFSVVKCMGVIDLDEKAIDFFEKNQSLHSLTIKNCIGFGNKNLELIGKLSPNLHNLDLTGLSGITDSGLFELLKTHTAGLKKINLTDCINLTDKVVVDLVKIHGGTLEVLNLGGCRKITDESMAAIGRNCGLLKDLDVSKSGITDSGVSWLCCEGNMRLRVLSLSGCMVSNESMLSFEKMGETLVGLNLQRCNLISRSAIESLVINLWRLKKETRLGVNWGTRASHPLSPNIVVKLMKDNGFDKVKLFEAEPGVLDALRNSGLQVMLGIPNDFLAPLASGVRVAEDWVAKNVSAYVSRGVDIRYVAVGNEPFLKTYKNMFTNATLPALQNIQAALIKAGLGRQVKITVPLNADVYESSSGVPSEGNFRSDIHSLMISIIQFLSDNAAPLTINIYPFLSLYADPHFPIDFAFFAGTNAPVVDGTISYTNVFDANYDTLVWALEKNGFPGMPVIVGEIGWPTDGDQNANLGYARKFNQGLISRIIQGQGTPKRKTPPDVYIFGLIDEDRKSIDPGNFERHWGVFNYDGTIKYKLDLGSNNRTLVSAKGVRYLSRQWCVMAEGASESDPNLADSVKYACTYADCTSLGYGSSCNGLDARGNASYAFNQYFQTFNQQKGTCNFHNLSVVTKIQPTTGMSDCKYEIMIDIGKHEKPRKPVTSVAALGWRLQDLSYSGVVAFH
;
A
#
# COMPACT_ATOMS: atom_id res chain seq x y z
N MET A 1 17.48 -2.64 6.47
CA MET A 1 17.88 -1.25 6.80
C MET A 1 17.75 -1.09 8.30
N PRO A 2 18.82 -0.77 9.04
CA PRO A 2 18.73 -0.30 10.42
C PRO A 2 17.86 0.96 10.49
N THR A 3 16.68 0.87 11.10
CA THR A 3 15.82 2.06 11.34
C THR A 3 16.39 2.89 12.49
N LEU A 4 17.27 3.85 12.17
CA LEU A 4 17.67 4.91 13.07
C LEU A 4 16.49 5.87 13.30
N PHE A 5 16.04 6.02 14.54
CA PHE A 5 14.93 6.90 14.91
C PHE A 5 15.45 8.21 15.53
N ASN A 6 15.05 9.34 14.95
CA ASN A 6 15.03 10.68 15.57
C ASN A 6 14.06 11.55 14.73
N TYR A 7 13.52 12.68 15.19
CA TYR A 7 13.67 13.42 16.45
C TYR A 7 12.27 13.87 16.94
N CYS A 8 12.14 14.29 18.20
CA CYS A 8 10.95 14.97 18.74
C CYS A 8 11.40 16.13 19.64
N GLY A 9 10.65 17.24 19.65
CA GLY A 9 10.91 18.38 20.52
C GLY A 9 9.61 18.86 21.15
N ASP A 10 9.55 18.86 22.47
CA ASP A 10 8.34 19.13 23.24
C ASP A 10 8.22 20.62 23.65
N ASP A 11 6.97 21.07 23.75
CA ASP A 11 6.42 22.14 24.59
C ASP A 11 7.15 23.49 24.79
N LYS A 12 6.42 24.56 24.42
CA LYS A 12 6.02 25.59 25.40
C LYS A 12 4.82 26.42 24.90
N HIS A 13 3.80 26.55 25.74
CA HIS A 13 2.77 27.59 25.61
C HIS A 13 3.30 28.94 26.10
N HIS A 14 2.89 30.04 25.47
CA HIS A 14 2.46 31.26 26.14
C HIS A 14 1.60 32.13 25.18
N THR A 15 1.04 33.22 25.69
CA THR A 15 -0.22 33.81 25.19
C THR A 15 -0.15 35.30 24.86
N GLY A 16 -0.64 35.68 23.68
CA GLY A 16 -1.18 37.02 23.39
C GLY A 16 -0.16 38.14 23.11
N GLY A 17 -0.65 39.20 22.48
CA GLY A 17 0.10 40.42 22.18
C GLY A 17 0.01 40.85 20.72
N SER A 18 -0.54 42.04 20.46
CA SER A 18 -0.65 42.68 19.14
C SER A 18 -0.23 44.14 19.27
N LEU A 19 0.49 44.68 18.28
CA LEU A 19 0.33 46.06 17.77
C LEU A 19 1.21 46.32 16.53
N CYS A 20 0.93 47.41 15.80
CA CYS A 20 1.48 47.72 14.47
C CYS A 20 2.20 49.08 14.41
N SER A 21 3.22 49.21 13.55
CA SER A 21 3.61 50.42 12.76
C SER A 21 4.81 50.02 11.86
N MET A 22 4.96 50.31 10.55
CA MET A 22 4.87 51.57 9.77
C MET A 22 5.88 52.65 10.23
N ASN A 23 6.57 53.45 9.41
CA ASN A 23 6.66 53.65 7.93
C ASN A 23 7.94 54.50 7.62
N SER A 24 8.50 54.71 6.42
CA SER A 24 8.45 54.06 5.08
C SER A 24 9.27 54.87 4.05
N ASN A 25 9.54 54.34 2.84
CA ASN A 25 9.84 55.08 1.58
C ASN A 25 11.21 55.82 1.51
N ARG A 26 11.82 56.15 0.34
CA ARG A 26 11.56 55.96 -1.14
C ARG A 26 12.91 56.15 -1.88
N LEU A 27 13.14 56.24 -3.21
CA LEU A 27 12.49 56.32 -4.56
C LEU A 27 13.58 55.73 -5.54
N PHE A 28 13.49 55.48 -6.85
CA PHE A 28 12.52 55.07 -7.90
C PHE A 28 13.32 55.07 -9.24
N SER A 29 12.95 54.51 -10.39
CA SER A 29 11.82 53.67 -10.86
C SER A 29 12.24 53.00 -12.21
N ILE A 30 11.31 52.84 -13.17
CA ILE A 30 11.52 52.37 -14.57
C ILE A 30 11.84 50.88 -14.71
N LEU A 31 11.11 50.07 -15.50
CA LEU A 31 9.68 50.12 -15.89
C LEU A 31 9.26 48.72 -16.41
N ASP A 32 8.05 48.24 -16.11
CA ASP A 32 6.92 48.17 -17.06
C ASP A 32 5.64 47.68 -16.34
N VAL A 33 4.45 47.87 -16.93
CA VAL A 33 3.15 47.57 -16.28
C VAL A 33 2.20 46.82 -17.21
N TYR A 34 1.85 45.58 -16.86
CA TYR A 34 0.70 44.87 -17.43
C TYR A 34 -0.13 44.13 -16.37
N ASN A 35 -1.46 44.32 -16.45
CA ASN A 35 -2.44 43.61 -15.63
C ASN A 35 -2.77 42.24 -16.24
N HIS A 36 -3.04 41.24 -15.40
CA HIS A 36 -3.81 40.04 -15.77
C HIS A 36 -4.95 39.79 -14.76
N PRO A 37 -6.05 39.13 -15.15
CA PRO A 37 -7.37 39.41 -14.56
C PRO A 37 -7.71 38.71 -13.24
N CYS A 38 -8.76 39.22 -12.62
CA CYS A 38 -9.34 38.76 -11.36
C CYS A 38 -9.76 37.28 -11.30
N LYS A 39 -9.88 36.82 -10.04
CA LYS A 39 -10.88 35.83 -9.61
C LYS A 39 -12.16 35.91 -10.46
N ARG A 40 -12.70 34.78 -10.93
CA ARG A 40 -14.16 34.69 -11.09
C ARG A 40 -14.78 34.52 -9.71
N SER A 41 -15.71 35.41 -9.38
CA SER A 41 -16.44 35.43 -8.11
C SER A 41 -17.39 34.24 -7.99
N ARG A 42 -17.83 33.97 -6.75
CA ARG A 42 -19.14 33.32 -6.57
C ARG A 42 -20.20 34.33 -6.98
N ILE A 43 -21.18 33.90 -7.77
CA ILE A 43 -22.42 34.66 -7.93
C ILE A 43 -23.22 34.47 -6.64
N ASN A 44 -23.48 35.59 -5.96
CA ASN A 44 -24.47 35.73 -4.91
C ASN A 44 -25.06 37.14 -5.03
N ASP A 45 -26.27 37.31 -4.54
CA ASP A 45 -26.96 38.60 -4.34
C ASP A 45 -27.55 39.29 -5.58
N SER A 46 -28.31 40.36 -5.35
CA SER A 46 -29.63 40.59 -5.93
C SER A 46 -29.74 41.57 -7.14
N TYR A 47 -30.88 41.48 -7.84
CA TYR A 47 -31.33 42.39 -8.90
C TYR A 47 -31.22 43.89 -8.58
N SER A 48 -30.76 44.69 -9.55
CA SER A 48 -31.31 46.03 -9.85
C SER A 48 -30.96 46.45 -11.29
N LEU A 49 -31.76 47.34 -11.89
CA LEU A 49 -31.62 47.86 -13.26
C LEU A 49 -30.32 48.69 -13.42
N PHE A 50 -29.66 48.81 -14.59
CA PHE A 50 -30.19 49.20 -15.92
C PHE A 50 -29.34 48.66 -17.10
N SER A 51 -29.80 48.95 -18.34
CA SER A 51 -29.16 48.65 -19.64
C SER A 51 -27.70 49.12 -19.76
N ASN A 52 -26.80 48.49 -20.53
CA ASN A 52 -26.98 48.21 -21.96
C ASN A 52 -26.13 47.03 -22.52
N ASN A 53 -26.47 46.58 -23.74
CA ASN A 53 -26.00 45.31 -24.31
C ASN A 53 -24.51 45.24 -24.69
N LYS A 54 -23.87 44.12 -24.33
CA LYS A 54 -22.88 43.41 -25.16
C LYS A 54 -23.19 41.92 -25.12
N ASN A 55 -23.02 41.22 -26.24
CA ASN A 55 -23.57 39.88 -26.45
C ASN A 55 -22.98 38.81 -25.52
N ASN A 56 -23.82 38.22 -24.67
CA ASN A 56 -23.55 36.93 -24.02
C ASN A 56 -23.86 35.77 -24.99
N PRO A 57 -23.21 34.59 -24.86
CA PRO A 57 -23.60 33.40 -25.60
C PRO A 57 -25.02 32.93 -25.21
N SER A 58 -25.78 32.48 -26.21
CA SER A 58 -27.25 32.45 -26.22
C SER A 58 -27.98 31.56 -25.18
N ILE A 59 -27.26 30.79 -24.35
CA ILE A 59 -27.84 29.60 -23.67
C ILE A 59 -28.18 29.78 -22.18
N GLU A 60 -27.60 30.77 -21.48
CA GLU A 60 -27.97 31.11 -20.09
C GLU A 60 -29.29 31.92 -20.00
N ILE A 61 -29.83 32.39 -21.13
CA ILE A 61 -31.07 33.18 -21.19
C ILE A 61 -32.34 32.31 -21.09
N LEU A 62 -32.22 30.99 -21.29
CA LEU A 62 -33.35 30.06 -21.25
C LEU A 62 -33.94 29.94 -19.83
N PRO A 63 -35.29 29.84 -19.68
CA PRO A 63 -35.92 29.51 -18.40
C PRO A 63 -35.49 28.15 -17.82
N ASP A 64 -35.64 27.97 -16.51
CA ASP A 64 -35.24 26.74 -15.81
C ASP A 64 -36.05 25.52 -16.28
N GLU A 65 -37.32 25.72 -16.66
CA GLU A 65 -38.20 24.72 -17.25
C GLU A 65 -37.65 24.24 -18.60
N CYS A 66 -37.22 25.18 -19.46
CA CYS A 66 -36.62 24.87 -20.76
C CYS A 66 -35.27 24.14 -20.59
N LEU A 67 -34.45 24.56 -19.63
CA LEU A 67 -33.18 23.91 -19.32
C LEU A 67 -33.40 22.48 -18.76
N TYR A 68 -34.34 22.29 -17.83
CA TYR A 68 -34.73 20.98 -17.31
C TYR A 68 -35.25 20.05 -18.41
N GLU A 69 -36.09 20.58 -19.30
CA GLU A 69 -36.68 19.87 -20.45
C GLU A 69 -35.63 19.53 -21.54
N ILE A 70 -34.50 20.24 -21.58
CA ILE A 70 -33.28 19.85 -22.33
C ILE A 70 -32.49 18.78 -21.57
N PHE A 71 -32.17 19.00 -20.29
CA PHE A 71 -31.28 18.12 -19.51
C PHE A 71 -31.83 16.71 -19.34
N ARG A 72 -33.15 16.55 -19.19
CA ARG A 72 -33.81 15.24 -19.15
C ARG A 72 -33.72 14.45 -20.47
N ARG A 73 -33.33 15.08 -21.57
CA ARG A 73 -33.10 14.44 -22.89
C ARG A 73 -31.62 14.20 -23.21
N LEU A 74 -30.70 14.54 -22.30
CA LEU A 74 -29.27 14.25 -22.49
C LEU A 74 -28.99 12.76 -22.31
N SER A 75 -28.66 12.10 -23.40
CA SER A 75 -28.26 10.69 -23.46
C SER A 75 -26.98 10.43 -22.65
N GLY A 76 -27.03 9.41 -21.80
CA GLY A 76 -25.91 8.98 -20.96
C GLY A 76 -25.52 9.93 -19.81
N GLY A 77 -24.88 9.37 -18.78
CA GLY A 77 -24.36 10.16 -17.65
C GLY A 77 -23.21 11.11 -18.05
N LYS A 78 -22.48 10.77 -19.13
CA LYS A 78 -21.37 11.54 -19.74
C LYS A 78 -21.85 12.95 -20.13
N GLY A 79 -22.94 13.05 -20.89
CA GLY A 79 -23.53 14.32 -21.32
C GLY A 79 -24.06 15.17 -20.17
N ARG A 80 -24.78 14.56 -19.22
CA ARG A 80 -25.29 15.26 -18.02
C ARG A 80 -24.16 15.78 -17.12
N SER A 81 -23.06 15.03 -17.01
CA SER A 81 -21.87 15.47 -16.26
C SER A 81 -21.20 16.69 -16.90
N VAL A 82 -21.06 16.72 -18.23
CA VAL A 82 -20.51 17.88 -18.97
C VAL A 82 -21.40 19.10 -18.84
N ALA A 83 -22.73 18.95 -18.98
CA ALA A 83 -23.67 20.05 -18.80
C ALA A 83 -23.63 20.62 -17.37
N ALA A 84 -23.47 19.78 -16.35
CA ALA A 84 -23.31 20.22 -14.96
C ALA A 84 -22.01 20.99 -14.67
N CYS A 85 -21.03 20.99 -15.59
CA CYS A 85 -19.83 21.83 -15.49
C CYS A 85 -20.01 23.26 -16.03
N VAL A 86 -21.14 23.59 -16.69
CA VAL A 86 -21.36 24.90 -17.33
C VAL A 86 -21.55 26.01 -16.30
N SER A 87 -22.47 25.85 -15.35
CA SER A 87 -22.70 26.81 -14.26
C SER A 87 -23.35 26.17 -13.02
N LEU A 88 -23.33 26.89 -11.90
CA LEU A 88 -23.94 26.43 -10.64
C LEU A 88 -25.45 26.20 -10.77
N ARG A 89 -26.13 27.01 -11.61
CA ARG A 89 -27.54 26.86 -11.95
C ARG A 89 -27.78 25.54 -12.68
N TRP A 90 -26.97 25.24 -13.70
CA TRP A 90 -27.05 23.99 -14.46
C TRP A 90 -26.79 22.76 -13.59
N LEU A 91 -25.74 22.79 -12.74
CA LEU A 91 -25.49 21.75 -11.74
C LEU A 91 -26.69 21.54 -10.80
N THR A 92 -27.33 22.62 -10.34
CA THR A 92 -28.47 22.55 -9.42
C THR A 92 -29.71 21.95 -10.09
N LEU A 93 -30.00 22.32 -11.34
CA LEU A 93 -31.09 21.71 -12.12
C LEU A 93 -30.83 20.22 -12.40
N ILE A 94 -29.61 19.88 -12.86
CA ILE A 94 -29.26 18.51 -13.23
C ILE A 94 -29.20 17.57 -12.01
N SER A 95 -28.77 18.06 -10.84
CA SER A 95 -28.75 17.27 -9.60
C SER A 95 -30.12 17.09 -8.94
N ASN A 96 -31.16 17.78 -9.43
CA ASN A 96 -32.55 17.61 -8.99
C ASN A 96 -33.39 16.68 -9.90
N LEU A 97 -32.90 16.34 -11.11
CA LEU A 97 -33.51 15.31 -11.96
C LEU A 97 -33.52 13.96 -11.24
N LYS A 98 -34.68 13.31 -11.17
CA LYS A 98 -34.76 11.89 -10.80
C LYS A 98 -34.43 11.03 -12.01
N THR A 99 -33.82 9.87 -11.80
CA THR A 99 -33.53 8.89 -12.87
C THR A 99 -34.78 8.50 -13.67
N SER A 100 -35.96 8.51 -13.04
CA SER A 100 -37.26 8.23 -13.65
C SER A 100 -37.85 9.36 -14.51
N GLU A 101 -37.24 10.55 -14.56
CA GLU A 101 -37.74 11.72 -15.29
C GLU A 101 -37.04 11.93 -16.64
N ILE A 102 -35.96 11.17 -16.86
CA ILE A 102 -35.11 11.15 -18.06
C ILE A 102 -35.89 10.48 -19.20
N ILE A 103 -35.83 11.07 -20.41
CA ILE A 103 -36.50 10.55 -21.61
C ILE A 103 -35.45 9.88 -22.51
N ASP A 104 -35.30 8.57 -22.39
CA ASP A 104 -34.59 7.79 -23.40
C ASP A 104 -35.45 7.66 -24.67
N LYS A 105 -34.91 8.11 -25.82
CA LYS A 105 -35.57 7.92 -27.11
C LYS A 105 -35.43 6.47 -27.57
N VAL A 106 -36.56 5.86 -27.95
CA VAL A 106 -36.66 4.47 -28.36
C VAL A 106 -35.81 4.17 -29.60
N LYS A 107 -35.17 2.99 -29.57
CA LYS A 107 -34.49 2.24 -30.65
C LYS A 107 -34.87 2.67 -32.08
N VAL A 108 -33.90 3.15 -32.84
CA VAL A 108 -33.96 3.24 -34.32
C VAL A 108 -32.71 2.57 -34.90
N LYS A 109 -32.87 1.77 -35.97
CA LYS A 109 -31.75 1.18 -36.72
C LYS A 109 -31.32 2.10 -37.87
N VAL A 110 -30.04 2.40 -37.95
CA VAL A 110 -29.33 2.85 -39.17
C VAL A 110 -27.96 2.15 -39.17
N ASN A 111 -27.42 1.80 -40.34
CA ASN A 111 -26.11 1.14 -40.48
C ASN A 111 -25.00 2.17 -40.75
N ASN A 112 -23.76 1.82 -40.39
CA ASN A 112 -22.48 2.53 -40.65
C ASN A 112 -22.43 3.97 -40.08
N GLU A 113 -21.65 4.29 -39.05
CA GLU A 113 -20.17 4.27 -39.05
C GLU A 113 -19.58 4.11 -37.63
N PHE A 114 -18.25 4.28 -37.49
CA PHE A 114 -17.46 3.98 -36.29
C PHE A 114 -17.90 4.72 -35.02
N SER A 115 -18.30 3.96 -34.01
CA SER A 115 -18.12 4.32 -32.60
C SER A 115 -18.11 3.05 -31.71
N PHE A 116 -16.95 2.73 -31.16
CA PHE A 116 -16.81 1.81 -30.02
C PHE A 116 -16.56 2.66 -28.77
N ASP A 117 -17.53 2.69 -27.85
CA ASP A 117 -17.33 3.18 -26.48
C ASP A 117 -18.44 2.62 -25.58
N ASP A 118 -18.16 2.46 -24.29
CA ASP A 118 -19.11 2.19 -23.20
C ASP A 118 -20.05 0.95 -23.35
N GLU A 119 -19.56 -0.27 -23.04
CA GLU A 119 -20.28 -1.19 -22.13
C GLU A 119 -19.37 -2.28 -21.52
N GLN A 120 -18.88 -2.03 -20.29
CA GLN A 120 -18.40 -3.07 -19.38
C GLN A 120 -18.83 -2.69 -17.96
N GLU A 121 -19.81 -3.42 -17.41
CA GLU A 121 -20.28 -3.20 -16.04
C GLU A 121 -19.16 -3.50 -15.03
N ASN A 122 -19.02 -2.63 -14.04
CA ASN A 122 -17.84 -2.57 -13.18
C ASN A 122 -18.30 -2.55 -11.71
N ASP A 123 -18.30 -3.71 -11.07
CA ASP A 123 -18.76 -3.97 -9.69
C ASP A 123 -17.82 -3.38 -8.60
N GLY A 124 -17.32 -2.17 -8.84
CA GLY A 124 -16.36 -1.43 -8.01
C GLY A 124 -16.91 -0.09 -7.53
N TYR A 125 -18.05 -0.10 -6.82
CA TYR A 125 -18.76 1.13 -6.43
C TYR A 125 -17.86 2.20 -5.78
N LEU A 126 -17.97 3.44 -6.25
CA LEU A 126 -17.04 4.51 -5.88
C LEU A 126 -17.15 4.91 -4.41
N THR A 127 -16.00 5.27 -3.79
CA THR A 127 -15.95 5.83 -2.44
C THR A 127 -15.54 7.31 -2.44
N ARG A 128 -16.15 8.14 -1.60
CA ARG A 128 -15.76 9.55 -1.39
C ARG A 128 -15.73 9.90 0.10
N SER A 129 -14.81 10.80 0.48
CA SER A 129 -14.78 11.43 1.80
C SER A 129 -14.62 12.94 1.64
N LEU A 130 -15.35 13.73 2.44
CA LEU A 130 -15.29 15.19 2.45
C LEU A 130 -15.08 15.68 3.89
N GLU A 131 -14.08 16.52 4.10
CA GLU A 131 -13.72 17.00 5.45
C GLU A 131 -13.67 18.54 5.52
N GLY A 132 -14.17 19.09 6.62
CA GLY A 132 -14.14 20.53 6.89
C GLY A 132 -14.86 21.36 5.82
N LYS A 133 -14.30 22.55 5.56
CA LYS A 133 -14.78 23.53 4.56
C LYS A 133 -14.82 22.99 3.11
N LYS A 134 -14.33 21.77 2.83
CA LYS A 134 -14.44 21.10 1.52
C LYS A 134 -15.76 20.33 1.34
N ALA A 135 -16.45 20.00 2.42
CA ALA A 135 -17.78 19.42 2.36
C ALA A 135 -18.82 20.55 2.24
N THR A 136 -19.47 20.65 1.07
CA THR A 136 -20.59 21.55 0.82
C THR A 136 -21.66 20.87 -0.02
N ASP A 137 -22.90 21.37 0.03
CA ASP A 137 -23.99 20.84 -0.79
C ASP A 137 -23.69 20.84 -2.29
N THR A 138 -23.06 21.91 -2.80
CA THR A 138 -22.57 22.00 -4.18
C THR A 138 -21.61 20.87 -4.53
N ARG A 139 -20.75 20.43 -3.58
CA ARG A 139 -19.79 19.36 -3.80
C ARG A 139 -20.44 17.98 -3.75
N LEU A 140 -21.48 17.81 -2.93
CA LEU A 140 -22.31 16.60 -2.91
C LEU A 140 -23.15 16.48 -4.20
N ALA A 141 -23.76 17.56 -4.67
CA ALA A 141 -24.45 17.61 -5.96
C ALA A 141 -23.52 17.27 -7.14
N ALA A 142 -22.30 17.80 -7.16
CA ALA A 142 -21.29 17.47 -8.17
C ALA A 142 -20.85 15.99 -8.11
N ILE A 143 -20.79 15.39 -6.91
CA ILE A 143 -20.52 13.95 -6.75
C ILE A 143 -21.71 13.12 -7.27
N ALA A 144 -22.95 13.52 -6.95
CA ALA A 144 -24.15 12.81 -7.40
C ALA A 144 -24.22 12.73 -8.93
N VAL A 145 -24.14 13.87 -9.61
CA VAL A 145 -24.17 13.90 -11.08
C VAL A 145 -22.95 13.20 -11.67
N GLY A 146 -21.75 13.55 -11.20
CA GLY A 146 -20.48 13.05 -11.77
C GLY A 146 -20.17 11.58 -11.52
N THR A 147 -20.87 10.89 -10.60
CA THR A 147 -20.76 9.44 -10.41
C THR A 147 -21.85 8.63 -11.12
N SER A 148 -22.92 9.27 -11.58
CA SER A 148 -24.02 8.60 -12.32
C SER A 148 -23.55 7.92 -13.62
N ALA A 149 -22.46 8.39 -14.22
CA ALA A 149 -21.84 7.81 -15.41
C ALA A 149 -20.90 6.61 -15.13
N ARG A 150 -20.77 6.16 -13.87
CA ARG A 150 -19.75 5.17 -13.43
C ARG A 150 -20.27 4.24 -12.32
N GLY A 151 -21.48 3.70 -12.48
CA GLY A 151 -22.11 2.78 -11.51
C GLY A 151 -22.60 3.42 -10.19
N GLY A 152 -22.38 4.73 -10.00
CA GLY A 152 -22.78 5.49 -8.82
C GLY A 152 -21.78 5.46 -7.66
N LEU A 153 -22.19 6.06 -6.54
CA LEU A 153 -21.42 6.12 -5.31
C LEU A 153 -21.84 5.00 -4.36
N GLY A 154 -20.91 4.13 -3.98
CA GLY A 154 -21.13 3.04 -3.02
C GLY A 154 -20.82 3.41 -1.58
N LYS A 155 -19.91 4.37 -1.32
CA LYS A 155 -19.53 4.74 0.05
C LYS A 155 -19.28 6.25 0.19
N LEU A 156 -19.88 6.89 1.20
CA LEU A 156 -19.75 8.32 1.48
C LEU A 156 -19.35 8.56 2.94
N SER A 157 -18.37 9.43 3.16
CA SER A 157 -17.99 9.96 4.47
C SER A 157 -18.01 11.48 4.47
N VAL A 158 -18.60 12.10 5.49
CA VAL A 158 -18.60 13.57 5.69
C VAL A 158 -18.22 13.91 7.13
N ARG A 159 -17.18 14.73 7.30
CA ARG A 159 -16.56 15.01 8.60
C ARG A 159 -16.35 16.50 8.89
N GLY A 160 -16.86 16.98 10.02
CA GLY A 160 -16.52 18.29 10.58
C GLY A 160 -16.97 19.49 9.74
N SER A 161 -18.20 19.48 9.19
CA SER A 161 -18.69 20.56 8.31
C SER A 161 -19.97 21.23 8.77
N ASP A 162 -19.94 22.57 8.71
CA ASP A 162 -21.01 23.54 8.92
C ASP A 162 -21.78 23.89 7.62
N LYS A 163 -21.37 23.36 6.46
CA LYS A 163 -21.83 23.83 5.13
C LYS A 163 -22.56 22.78 4.29
N VAL A 164 -23.08 21.75 4.97
CA VAL A 164 -23.84 20.66 4.36
C VAL A 164 -25.21 20.58 5.02
N THR A 165 -26.24 20.52 4.20
CA THR A 165 -27.66 20.50 4.58
C THR A 165 -28.37 19.31 3.94
N SER A 166 -29.70 19.22 4.11
CA SER A 166 -30.53 18.25 3.41
C SER A 166 -30.51 18.39 1.89
N VAL A 167 -30.10 19.54 1.33
CA VAL A 167 -29.97 19.77 -0.12
C VAL A 167 -28.86 18.91 -0.74
N GLY A 168 -27.67 18.85 -0.12
CA GLY A 168 -26.57 18.03 -0.61
C GLY A 168 -26.87 16.53 -0.53
N PHE A 169 -27.55 16.09 0.53
CA PHE A 169 -27.96 14.70 0.69
C PHE A 169 -29.14 14.31 -0.20
N SER A 170 -30.07 15.24 -0.49
CA SER A 170 -31.11 15.08 -1.51
C SER A 170 -30.51 14.75 -2.89
N ALA A 171 -29.46 15.46 -3.29
CA ALA A 171 -28.78 15.19 -4.55
C ALA A 171 -28.10 13.81 -4.57
N ILE A 172 -27.39 13.44 -3.49
CA ILE A 172 -26.77 12.10 -3.36
C ILE A 172 -27.83 10.99 -3.45
N ALA A 173 -28.95 11.11 -2.73
CA ALA A 173 -30.02 10.11 -2.76
C ALA A 173 -30.62 9.91 -4.17
N ARG A 174 -30.69 10.96 -4.99
CA ARG A 174 -31.23 10.92 -6.36
C ARG A 174 -30.22 10.40 -7.39
N GLY A 175 -28.95 10.81 -7.27
CA GLY A 175 -27.88 10.42 -8.21
C GLY A 175 -27.13 9.13 -7.85
N CYS A 176 -27.28 8.61 -6.63
CA CYS A 176 -26.51 7.47 -6.10
C CYS A 176 -27.40 6.45 -5.36
N PRO A 177 -28.33 5.75 -6.04
CA PRO A 177 -29.19 4.74 -5.41
C PRO A 177 -28.39 3.55 -4.81
N ASN A 178 -27.21 3.26 -5.36
CA ASN A 178 -26.35 2.14 -4.99
C ASN A 178 -25.47 2.40 -3.73
N LEU A 179 -25.85 3.36 -2.86
CA LEU A 179 -25.06 3.70 -1.68
C LEU A 179 -25.14 2.60 -0.61
N ARG A 180 -23.99 1.98 -0.31
CA ARG A 180 -23.80 0.87 0.64
C ARG A 180 -23.27 1.31 2.01
N VAL A 181 -22.49 2.39 2.09
CA VAL A 181 -21.96 2.90 3.38
C VAL A 181 -22.13 4.41 3.48
N LEU A 182 -22.65 4.88 4.62
CA LEU A 182 -22.68 6.30 4.99
C LEU A 182 -22.06 6.53 6.38
N SER A 183 -21.07 7.43 6.44
CA SER A 183 -20.41 7.86 7.68
C SER A 183 -20.54 9.38 7.85
N LEU A 184 -21.18 9.81 8.94
CA LEU A 184 -21.39 11.21 9.31
C LEU A 184 -20.73 11.50 10.66
N TRP A 185 -19.82 12.48 10.71
CA TRP A 185 -18.94 12.68 11.87
C TRP A 185 -18.77 14.17 12.19
N ASN A 186 -19.43 14.66 13.25
CA ASN A 186 -19.48 16.09 13.63
C ASN A 186 -20.00 16.98 12.48
N VAL A 187 -21.28 16.84 12.14
CA VAL A 187 -21.95 17.55 11.04
C VAL A 187 -23.24 18.22 11.56
N PRO A 188 -23.12 19.38 12.25
CA PRO A 188 -24.18 19.93 13.10
C PRO A 188 -25.45 20.39 12.36
N MET A 189 -25.39 20.60 11.05
CA MET A 189 -26.52 21.08 10.23
C MET A 189 -27.35 19.96 9.58
N ILE A 190 -26.99 18.69 9.79
CA ILE A 190 -27.69 17.54 9.19
C ILE A 190 -28.75 17.02 10.14
N GLY A 191 -30.03 17.25 9.79
CA GLY A 191 -31.22 16.72 10.46
C GLY A 191 -31.88 15.54 9.73
N ASP A 192 -33.00 15.06 10.30
CA ASP A 192 -33.72 13.85 9.86
C ASP A 192 -34.07 13.81 8.36
N GLU A 193 -34.43 14.95 7.75
CA GLU A 193 -34.68 15.08 6.29
C GLU A 193 -33.61 14.42 5.43
N SER A 194 -32.34 14.54 5.83
CA SER A 194 -31.20 14.03 5.09
C SER A 194 -31.15 12.50 5.10
N LEU A 195 -31.55 11.87 6.21
CA LEU A 195 -31.68 10.42 6.32
C LEU A 195 -32.97 9.91 5.68
N ILE A 196 -34.04 10.71 5.67
CA ILE A 196 -35.29 10.38 4.95
C ILE A 196 -35.03 10.31 3.44
N GLU A 197 -34.32 11.29 2.85
CA GLU A 197 -33.91 11.19 1.44
C GLU A 197 -32.96 10.00 1.20
N ILE A 198 -31.92 9.81 2.04
CA ILE A 198 -30.98 8.69 1.91
C ILE A 198 -31.63 7.31 2.12
N SER A 199 -32.78 7.21 2.78
CA SER A 199 -33.50 5.94 2.93
C SER A 199 -33.94 5.32 1.59
N LYS A 200 -33.96 6.11 0.52
CA LYS A 200 -34.20 5.66 -0.87
C LYS A 200 -33.00 4.89 -1.47
N CYS A 201 -31.84 4.92 -0.81
CA CYS A 201 -30.69 4.07 -1.13
C CYS A 201 -30.87 2.68 -0.47
N HIS A 202 -31.73 1.84 -1.06
CA HIS A 202 -32.14 0.54 -0.52
C HIS A 202 -31.00 -0.47 -0.29
N PHE A 203 -29.82 -0.22 -0.86
CA PHE A 203 -28.61 -1.05 -0.74
C PHE A 203 -27.70 -0.68 0.45
N LEU A 204 -28.12 0.20 1.37
CA LEU A 204 -27.30 0.61 2.52
C LEU A 204 -27.04 -0.56 3.50
N GLU A 205 -25.76 -0.87 3.70
CA GLU A 205 -25.24 -1.96 4.56
C GLU A 205 -24.61 -1.46 5.87
N SER A 206 -24.09 -0.22 5.90
CA SER A 206 -23.44 0.34 7.10
C SER A 206 -23.76 1.82 7.27
N LEU A 207 -24.17 2.20 8.48
CA LEU A 207 -24.47 3.57 8.88
C LEU A 207 -23.70 3.95 10.15
N ASP A 208 -22.82 4.94 10.04
CA ASP A 208 -22.04 5.47 11.16
C ASP A 208 -22.42 6.94 11.42
N LEU A 209 -22.90 7.24 12.63
CA LEU A 209 -23.39 8.56 13.04
C LEU A 209 -22.73 9.01 14.36
N CYS A 210 -21.72 9.86 14.28
CA CYS A 210 -21.01 10.41 15.44
C CYS A 210 -21.22 11.93 15.54
N HIS A 211 -21.57 12.43 16.71
CA HIS A 211 -21.79 13.86 16.98
C HIS A 211 -22.73 14.54 15.94
N CYS A 212 -23.88 13.92 15.68
CA CYS A 212 -24.91 14.43 14.76
C CYS A 212 -26.13 14.93 15.55
N PRO A 213 -26.15 16.18 16.05
CA PRO A 213 -27.10 16.64 17.07
C PRO A 213 -28.54 16.87 16.60
N LEU A 214 -28.78 17.03 15.29
CA LEU A 214 -30.11 17.27 14.72
C LEU A 214 -30.79 15.99 14.19
N ILE A 215 -30.09 14.85 14.14
CA ILE A 215 -30.67 13.56 13.78
C ILE A 215 -31.40 12.99 15.01
N SER A 216 -32.67 12.60 14.84
CA SER A 216 -33.51 12.06 15.90
C SER A 216 -33.88 10.60 15.64
N ASN A 217 -34.95 10.12 16.29
CA ASN A 217 -35.48 8.79 15.99
C ASN A 217 -36.07 8.71 14.57
N THR A 218 -36.61 9.81 14.04
CA THR A 218 -37.33 9.82 12.75
C THR A 218 -36.45 9.40 11.58
N GLY A 219 -35.24 9.96 11.47
CA GLY A 219 -34.30 9.61 10.39
C GLY A 219 -33.87 8.15 10.44
N ILE A 220 -33.59 7.60 11.64
CA ILE A 220 -33.19 6.19 11.80
C ILE A 220 -34.34 5.24 11.48
N ILE A 221 -35.57 5.56 11.88
CA ILE A 221 -36.77 4.78 11.53
C ILE A 221 -36.97 4.77 10.01
N SER A 222 -36.74 5.91 9.34
CA SER A 222 -36.84 5.98 7.88
C SER A 222 -35.79 5.12 7.17
N ILE A 223 -34.53 5.14 7.62
CA ILE A 223 -33.48 4.23 7.12
C ILE A 223 -33.89 2.76 7.36
N ALA A 224 -34.25 2.40 8.59
CA ALA A 224 -34.58 1.03 8.96
C ALA A 224 -35.70 0.43 8.10
N ASN A 225 -36.75 1.20 7.83
CA ASN A 225 -37.90 0.76 7.05
C ASN A 225 -37.61 0.56 5.55
N ASN A 226 -36.53 1.12 5.01
CA ASN A 226 -36.24 1.12 3.56
C ASN A 226 -34.89 0.47 3.19
N CYS A 227 -33.99 0.23 4.16
CA CYS A 227 -32.66 -0.34 3.96
C CYS A 227 -32.52 -1.70 4.68
N PRO A 228 -33.15 -2.79 4.18
CA PRO A 228 -33.17 -4.11 4.84
C PRO A 228 -31.80 -4.81 4.87
N ASN A 229 -30.84 -4.32 4.09
CA ASN A 229 -29.47 -4.83 4.00
C ASN A 229 -28.54 -4.29 5.10
N LEU A 230 -29.03 -3.44 6.01
CA LEU A 230 -28.23 -2.83 7.06
C LEU A 230 -27.63 -3.90 8.01
N SER A 231 -26.31 -4.05 7.94
CA SER A 231 -25.50 -5.06 8.63
C SER A 231 -24.68 -4.49 9.80
N SER A 232 -24.36 -3.20 9.75
CA SER A 232 -23.58 -2.49 10.76
C SER A 232 -24.17 -1.12 11.09
N LEU A 233 -24.24 -0.79 12.38
CA LEU A 233 -24.75 0.49 12.88
C LEU A 233 -23.86 1.03 14.01
N THR A 234 -23.27 2.21 13.79
CA THR A 234 -22.51 2.96 14.81
C THR A 234 -23.24 4.24 15.16
N ILE A 235 -23.47 4.51 16.45
CA ILE A 235 -24.08 5.74 16.94
C ILE A 235 -23.28 6.26 18.14
N GLU A 236 -22.76 7.49 18.07
CA GLU A 236 -21.89 8.09 19.08
C GLU A 236 -22.29 9.53 19.41
N SER A 237 -22.60 9.81 20.68
CA SER A 237 -22.95 11.15 21.19
C SER A 237 -24.11 11.83 20.45
N CYS A 238 -25.06 11.05 19.90
CA CYS A 238 -26.22 11.53 19.16
C CYS A 238 -27.46 11.61 20.06
N LYS A 239 -27.52 12.65 20.90
CA LYS A 239 -28.49 12.80 22.02
C LYS A 239 -29.97 12.57 21.68
N ASN A 240 -30.42 12.85 20.45
CA ASN A 240 -31.83 12.77 20.06
C ASN A 240 -32.24 11.38 19.51
N ILE A 241 -31.31 10.43 19.42
CA ILE A 241 -31.55 9.04 19.06
C ILE A 241 -31.81 8.22 20.32
N GLY A 242 -32.79 7.30 20.28
CA GLY A 242 -33.17 6.52 21.45
C GLY A 242 -33.89 5.22 21.14
N ASN A 243 -34.68 4.74 22.11
CA ASN A 243 -35.34 3.44 22.06
C ASN A 243 -36.18 3.17 20.81
N LYS A 244 -36.84 4.19 20.23
CA LYS A 244 -37.68 4.02 19.02
C LYS A 244 -36.83 3.70 17.78
N SER A 245 -35.64 4.27 17.65
CA SER A 245 -34.68 3.93 16.58
C SER A 245 -34.30 2.45 16.63
N LEU A 246 -33.93 1.95 17.81
CA LEU A 246 -33.51 0.55 17.96
C LEU A 246 -34.67 -0.41 17.73
N GLN A 247 -35.89 -0.06 18.13
CA GLN A 247 -37.10 -0.85 17.84
C GLN A 247 -37.37 -1.01 16.35
N ALA A 248 -37.17 0.04 15.53
CA ALA A 248 -37.34 -0.05 14.08
C ALA A 248 -36.21 -0.86 13.43
N VAL A 249 -34.95 -0.54 13.75
CA VAL A 249 -33.77 -1.28 13.25
C VAL A 249 -33.87 -2.78 13.57
N ALA A 250 -34.28 -3.14 14.79
CA ALA A 250 -34.44 -4.53 15.21
C ALA A 250 -35.52 -5.32 14.45
N ARG A 251 -36.53 -4.63 13.91
CA ARG A 251 -37.67 -5.24 13.21
C ARG A 251 -37.48 -5.27 11.69
N CYS A 252 -36.81 -4.27 11.14
CA CYS A 252 -36.74 -4.04 9.68
C CYS A 252 -35.37 -4.38 9.06
N CYS A 253 -34.32 -4.54 9.86
CA CYS A 253 -32.96 -4.86 9.39
C CYS A 253 -32.54 -6.29 9.81
N PRO A 254 -33.02 -7.36 9.13
CA PRO A 254 -32.76 -8.75 9.53
C PRO A 254 -31.28 -9.17 9.44
N ASN A 255 -30.45 -8.43 8.71
CA ASN A 255 -29.04 -8.73 8.47
C ASN A 255 -28.09 -8.07 9.48
N LEU A 256 -28.59 -7.44 10.55
CA LEU A 256 -27.79 -6.63 11.47
C LEU A 256 -26.86 -7.46 12.37
N GLN A 257 -25.59 -7.54 11.99
CA GLN A 257 -24.54 -8.30 12.68
C GLN A 257 -23.72 -7.48 13.67
N SER A 258 -23.63 -6.15 13.50
CA SER A 258 -22.73 -5.27 14.25
C SER A 258 -23.44 -4.02 14.77
N VAL A 259 -23.40 -3.78 16.08
CA VAL A 259 -23.97 -2.59 16.72
C VAL A 259 -22.99 -1.97 17.71
N THR A 260 -22.63 -0.71 17.49
CA THR A 260 -21.89 0.12 18.46
C THR A 260 -22.73 1.32 18.84
N ILE A 261 -23.03 1.47 20.13
CA ILE A 261 -23.74 2.64 20.67
C ILE A 261 -22.93 3.22 21.84
N LYS A 262 -22.57 4.49 21.72
CA LYS A 262 -21.77 5.23 22.71
C LYS A 262 -22.45 6.55 23.06
N ASP A 263 -22.54 6.86 24.35
CA ASP A 263 -22.87 8.20 24.84
C ASP A 263 -24.24 8.73 24.32
N CYS A 264 -25.22 7.84 24.18
CA CYS A 264 -26.55 8.15 23.68
C CYS A 264 -27.58 8.02 24.83
N PRO A 265 -27.86 9.10 25.59
CA PRO A 265 -28.62 9.02 26.85
C PRO A 265 -30.08 8.58 26.69
N ASN A 266 -30.69 8.78 25.51
CA ASN A 266 -32.06 8.32 25.23
C ASN A 266 -32.13 6.84 24.79
N VAL A 267 -31.00 6.12 24.76
CA VAL A 267 -30.95 4.67 24.57
C VAL A 267 -30.90 3.99 25.95
N GLY A 268 -31.98 3.28 26.27
CA GLY A 268 -32.16 2.54 27.51
C GLY A 268 -32.79 1.17 27.30
N ASP A 269 -33.27 0.55 28.39
CA ASP A 269 -33.59 -0.88 28.40
C ASP A 269 -34.62 -1.32 27.34
N GLN A 270 -35.66 -0.53 27.06
CA GLN A 270 -36.69 -0.91 26.10
C GLN A 270 -36.17 -0.97 24.64
N GLY A 271 -35.12 -0.20 24.31
CA GLY A 271 -34.45 -0.27 23.02
C GLY A 271 -33.61 -1.54 22.89
N VAL A 272 -32.79 -1.83 23.91
CA VAL A 272 -31.96 -3.04 23.99
C VAL A 272 -32.81 -4.32 24.04
N ALA A 273 -33.89 -4.31 24.83
CA ALA A 273 -34.88 -5.39 24.91
C ALA A 273 -35.41 -5.80 23.54
N THR A 274 -35.76 -4.82 22.70
CA THR A 274 -36.29 -5.09 21.36
C THR A 274 -35.18 -5.54 20.40
N LEU A 275 -33.99 -4.94 20.49
CA LEU A 275 -32.84 -5.27 19.64
C LEU A 275 -32.45 -6.75 19.72
N PHE A 276 -32.33 -7.28 20.94
CA PHE A 276 -31.92 -8.67 21.15
C PHE A 276 -33.06 -9.68 21.03
N SER A 277 -34.31 -9.32 21.34
CA SER A 277 -35.44 -10.24 21.16
C SER A 277 -35.86 -10.41 19.69
N SER A 278 -35.47 -9.48 18.80
CA SER A 278 -35.81 -9.54 17.37
C SER A 278 -34.65 -10.01 16.47
N SER A 279 -33.39 -9.72 16.81
CA SER A 279 -32.24 -10.11 15.96
C SER A 279 -31.63 -11.45 16.38
N LEU A 280 -31.58 -12.39 15.42
CA LEU A 280 -30.94 -13.70 15.58
C LEU A 280 -29.50 -13.74 15.05
N VAL A 281 -29.01 -12.68 14.39
CA VAL A 281 -27.70 -12.65 13.71
C VAL A 281 -26.69 -11.65 14.30
N LEU A 282 -27.05 -10.99 15.40
CA LEU A 282 -26.22 -9.97 16.05
C LEU A 282 -24.99 -10.61 16.74
N THR A 283 -23.81 -10.46 16.13
CA THR A 283 -22.55 -11.09 16.58
C THR A 283 -21.65 -10.15 17.38
N LYS A 284 -21.64 -8.85 17.06
CA LYS A 284 -20.71 -7.87 17.63
C LYS A 284 -21.47 -6.71 18.26
N VAL A 285 -21.33 -6.54 19.57
CA VAL A 285 -22.03 -5.49 20.32
C VAL A 285 -21.08 -4.72 21.22
N LYS A 286 -21.13 -3.39 21.11
CA LYS A 286 -20.40 -2.46 21.98
C LYS A 286 -21.33 -1.39 22.52
N PHE A 287 -21.52 -1.39 23.85
CA PHE A 287 -22.28 -0.37 24.56
C PHE A 287 -21.38 0.42 25.52
N GLN A 288 -21.40 1.74 25.40
CA GLN A 288 -20.60 2.64 26.23
C GLN A 288 -21.41 3.84 26.72
N SER A 289 -21.41 4.12 28.03
CA SER A 289 -22.08 5.29 28.62
C SER A 289 -23.57 5.41 28.23
N LEU A 290 -24.33 4.32 28.32
CA LEU A 290 -25.78 4.30 28.01
C LEU A 290 -26.60 4.23 29.30
N ASP A 291 -27.85 4.70 29.26
CA ASP A 291 -28.78 4.66 30.39
C ASP A 291 -29.55 3.32 30.42
N ILE A 292 -28.79 2.24 30.64
CA ILE A 292 -29.29 0.87 30.71
C ILE A 292 -29.07 0.28 32.10
N SER A 293 -30.01 -0.55 32.54
CA SER A 293 -30.01 -1.18 33.85
C SER A 293 -29.71 -2.68 33.79
N ASP A 294 -29.90 -3.37 34.92
CA ASP A 294 -29.86 -4.82 35.03
C ASP A 294 -30.76 -5.54 34.01
N LEU A 295 -31.87 -4.90 33.58
CA LEU A 295 -32.81 -5.46 32.62
C LEU A 295 -32.17 -5.68 31.24
N SER A 296 -31.39 -4.73 30.72
CA SER A 296 -30.66 -4.90 29.46
C SER A 296 -29.72 -6.10 29.48
N LEU A 297 -29.00 -6.32 30.59
CA LEU A 297 -28.06 -7.44 30.69
C LEU A 297 -28.78 -8.79 30.83
N ALA A 298 -29.91 -8.83 31.54
CA ALA A 298 -30.77 -10.02 31.58
C ALA A 298 -31.33 -10.38 30.18
N VAL A 299 -31.70 -9.38 29.36
CA VAL A 299 -32.09 -9.56 27.96
C VAL A 299 -30.92 -10.10 27.13
N ILE A 300 -29.73 -9.46 27.22
CA ILE A 300 -28.53 -9.88 26.49
C ILE A 300 -28.22 -11.35 26.78
N GLY A 301 -28.21 -11.74 28.07
CA GLY A 301 -27.99 -13.13 28.47
C GLY A 301 -29.05 -14.11 27.96
N ARG A 302 -30.32 -13.68 27.89
CA ARG A 302 -31.44 -14.54 27.47
C ARG A 302 -31.50 -14.78 25.96
N TYR A 303 -31.21 -13.78 25.14
CA TYR A 303 -31.42 -13.84 23.69
C TYR A 303 -30.13 -13.81 22.85
N GLY A 304 -28.99 -13.46 23.45
CA GLY A 304 -27.70 -13.24 22.76
C GLY A 304 -26.96 -14.47 22.23
N LYS A 305 -27.66 -15.51 21.75
CA LYS A 305 -27.09 -16.80 21.31
C LYS A 305 -25.97 -16.65 20.28
N SER A 306 -26.09 -15.69 19.38
CA SER A 306 -25.16 -15.45 18.27
C SER A 306 -24.02 -14.47 18.59
N ILE A 307 -24.00 -13.85 19.78
CA ILE A 307 -22.98 -12.86 20.13
C ILE A 307 -21.62 -13.56 20.26
N THR A 308 -20.63 -13.15 19.47
CA THR A 308 -19.23 -13.60 19.58
C THR A 308 -18.35 -12.62 20.34
N ASN A 309 -18.69 -11.32 20.28
CA ASN A 309 -17.92 -10.23 20.88
C ASN A 309 -18.84 -9.24 21.60
N LEU A 310 -18.70 -9.12 22.92
CA LEU A 310 -19.46 -8.19 23.76
C LEU A 310 -18.53 -7.22 24.50
N ALA A 311 -18.75 -5.92 24.33
CA ALA A 311 -18.00 -4.86 25.00
C ALA A 311 -18.94 -3.92 25.78
N LEU A 312 -18.77 -3.85 27.09
CA LEU A 312 -19.61 -3.08 28.01
C LEU A 312 -18.73 -2.07 28.78
N THR A 313 -19.00 -0.77 28.67
CA THR A 313 -18.11 0.29 29.18
C THR A 313 -18.88 1.40 29.91
N ASN A 314 -18.47 1.74 31.14
CA ASN A 314 -19.04 2.85 31.94
C ASN A 314 -20.58 2.77 32.02
N LEU A 315 -21.13 1.57 32.23
CA LEU A 315 -22.56 1.36 32.43
C LEU A 315 -22.88 1.55 33.91
N ARG A 316 -23.31 2.76 34.28
CA ARG A 316 -23.42 3.20 35.68
C ARG A 316 -24.62 2.64 36.42
N ASN A 317 -25.71 2.36 35.70
CA ASN A 317 -26.98 1.88 36.26
C ASN A 317 -27.10 0.34 36.24
N VAL A 318 -26.01 -0.36 35.88
CA VAL A 318 -25.91 -1.83 35.86
C VAL A 318 -25.23 -2.32 37.13
N SER A 319 -25.97 -3.06 37.95
CA SER A 319 -25.53 -3.63 39.22
C SER A 319 -25.01 -5.06 39.07
N GLN A 320 -24.67 -5.68 40.21
CA GLN A 320 -24.37 -7.12 40.29
C GLN A 320 -25.49 -7.99 39.70
N LYS A 321 -26.77 -7.57 39.83
CA LYS A 321 -27.93 -8.37 39.40
C LYS A 321 -27.97 -8.52 37.88
N GLY A 322 -27.61 -7.49 37.11
CA GLY A 322 -27.59 -7.53 35.65
C GLY A 322 -26.55 -8.51 35.11
N PHE A 323 -25.30 -8.38 35.55
CA PHE A 323 -24.23 -9.31 35.16
C PHE A 323 -24.49 -10.74 35.65
N TRP A 324 -25.07 -10.92 36.85
CA TRP A 324 -25.52 -12.22 37.35
C TRP A 324 -26.60 -12.82 36.45
N ALA A 325 -27.65 -12.06 36.11
CA ALA A 325 -28.73 -12.53 35.23
C ALA A 325 -28.23 -12.83 33.81
N MET A 326 -27.26 -12.05 33.31
CA MET A 326 -26.63 -12.25 32.01
C MET A 326 -25.93 -13.61 31.91
N GLY A 327 -25.17 -14.01 32.95
CA GLY A 327 -24.54 -15.33 33.02
C GLY A 327 -25.53 -16.45 33.32
N ASN A 328 -26.43 -16.26 34.30
CA ASN A 328 -27.38 -17.27 34.75
C ASN A 328 -28.44 -17.64 33.69
N ALA A 329 -28.62 -16.79 32.66
CA ALA A 329 -29.50 -17.09 31.53
C ALA A 329 -28.95 -18.20 30.59
N GLY A 330 -27.66 -18.54 30.67
CA GLY A 330 -27.03 -19.69 30.00
C GLY A 330 -26.93 -19.65 28.47
N ASN A 331 -27.72 -18.82 27.78
CA ASN A 331 -27.84 -18.79 26.32
C ASN A 331 -26.69 -18.04 25.60
N LEU A 332 -25.64 -17.57 26.28
CA LEU A 332 -24.47 -16.93 25.66
C LEU A 332 -23.47 -17.96 25.10
N GLU A 333 -23.99 -18.90 24.31
CA GLU A 333 -23.28 -20.09 23.82
C GLU A 333 -22.13 -19.75 22.87
N SER A 334 -22.26 -18.70 22.05
CA SER A 334 -21.24 -18.29 21.06
C SER A 334 -20.20 -17.28 21.59
N LEU A 335 -20.31 -16.83 22.85
CA LEU A 335 -19.55 -15.67 23.34
C LEU A 335 -18.07 -15.98 23.55
N MET A 336 -17.24 -15.74 22.54
CA MET A 336 -15.80 -15.98 22.59
C MET A 336 -15.01 -14.88 23.31
N SER A 337 -15.49 -13.63 23.26
CA SER A 337 -14.77 -12.47 23.81
C SER A 337 -15.69 -11.50 24.55
N LEU A 338 -15.36 -11.26 25.83
CA LEU A 338 -16.03 -10.30 26.69
C LEU A 338 -15.04 -9.22 27.16
N THR A 339 -15.44 -7.96 27.06
CA THR A 339 -14.66 -6.81 27.56
C THR A 339 -15.55 -5.96 28.46
N VAL A 340 -15.15 -5.78 29.72
CA VAL A 340 -15.88 -4.95 30.68
C VAL A 340 -14.96 -3.89 31.28
N ILE A 341 -15.36 -2.62 31.16
CA ILE A 341 -14.53 -1.46 31.52
C ILE A 341 -15.34 -0.50 32.40
N SER A 342 -14.85 -0.22 33.62
CA SER A 342 -15.45 0.75 34.55
C SER A 342 -16.95 0.50 34.85
N CYS A 343 -17.37 -0.77 34.94
CA CYS A 343 -18.73 -1.15 35.32
C CYS A 343 -18.73 -1.69 36.77
N CYS A 344 -19.52 -1.07 37.64
CA CYS A 344 -19.59 -1.41 39.06
C CYS A 344 -20.25 -2.77 39.35
N GLY A 345 -21.11 -3.26 38.44
CA GLY A 345 -21.77 -4.56 38.55
C GLY A 345 -20.88 -5.81 38.38
N ILE A 346 -19.59 -5.66 38.09
CA ILE A 346 -18.62 -6.77 38.17
C ILE A 346 -18.17 -6.93 39.62
N THR A 347 -18.66 -7.99 40.25
CA THR A 347 -18.34 -8.43 41.61
C THR A 347 -18.08 -9.94 41.58
N ASP A 348 -17.69 -10.52 42.72
CA ASP A 348 -17.33 -11.92 42.81
C ASP A 348 -18.44 -12.88 42.32
N LEU A 349 -19.68 -12.64 42.77
CA LEU A 349 -20.81 -13.50 42.42
C LEU A 349 -21.23 -13.35 40.96
N SER A 350 -21.18 -12.14 40.39
CA SER A 350 -21.56 -11.94 38.99
C SER A 350 -20.49 -12.47 38.04
N LEU A 351 -19.20 -12.37 38.39
CA LEU A 351 -18.14 -12.92 37.56
C LEU A 351 -18.13 -14.46 37.58
N GLU A 352 -18.29 -15.11 38.73
CA GLU A 352 -18.42 -16.58 38.82
C GLU A 352 -19.53 -17.09 37.90
N VAL A 353 -20.68 -16.42 37.90
CA VAL A 353 -21.87 -16.82 37.13
C VAL A 353 -21.71 -16.54 35.63
N ILE A 354 -20.96 -15.50 35.23
CA ILE A 354 -20.51 -15.34 33.84
C ILE A 354 -19.63 -16.51 33.42
N GLY A 355 -18.70 -16.96 34.27
CA GLY A 355 -17.84 -18.12 33.99
C GLY A 355 -18.61 -19.44 33.85
N LYS A 356 -19.75 -19.58 34.55
CA LYS A 356 -20.65 -20.74 34.43
C LYS A 356 -21.57 -20.69 33.21
N GLY A 357 -21.98 -19.50 32.77
CA GLY A 357 -22.92 -19.33 31.64
C GLY A 357 -22.25 -19.24 30.26
N CYS A 358 -21.12 -18.55 30.17
CA CYS A 358 -20.47 -18.22 28.89
C CYS A 358 -19.48 -19.32 28.46
N HIS A 359 -20.02 -20.50 28.12
CA HIS A 359 -19.26 -21.74 27.90
C HIS A 359 -18.13 -21.63 26.84
N ALA A 360 -18.30 -20.79 25.81
CA ALA A 360 -17.30 -20.58 24.76
C ALA A 360 -16.28 -19.46 25.04
N LEU A 361 -16.30 -18.84 26.23
CA LEU A 361 -15.49 -17.66 26.54
C LEU A 361 -13.99 -17.96 26.57
N LYS A 362 -13.29 -17.53 25.52
CA LYS A 362 -11.84 -17.65 25.34
C LYS A 362 -11.06 -16.44 25.85
N HIS A 363 -11.64 -15.25 25.78
CA HIS A 363 -10.93 -13.99 26.03
C HIS A 363 -11.75 -13.07 26.93
N LEU A 364 -11.26 -12.82 28.14
CA LEU A 364 -11.86 -11.84 29.07
C LEU A 364 -10.89 -10.69 29.34
N VAL A 365 -11.39 -9.46 29.17
CA VAL A 365 -10.70 -8.22 29.57
C VAL A 365 -11.55 -7.50 30.62
N LEU A 366 -11.00 -7.34 31.83
CA LEU A 366 -11.59 -6.55 32.91
C LEU A 366 -10.72 -5.34 33.21
N LYS A 367 -11.31 -4.13 33.15
CA LYS A 367 -10.60 -2.88 33.48
C LYS A 367 -11.41 -2.06 34.48
N LYS A 368 -10.77 -1.56 35.54
CA LYS A 368 -11.40 -0.73 36.59
C LYS A 368 -12.61 -1.40 37.25
N CYS A 369 -12.56 -2.72 37.41
CA CYS A 369 -13.60 -3.50 38.10
C CYS A 369 -13.35 -3.45 39.62
N TRP A 370 -13.65 -2.31 40.24
CA TRP A 370 -13.25 -1.99 41.62
C TRP A 370 -13.85 -2.88 42.73
N PHE A 371 -14.85 -3.71 42.42
CA PHE A 371 -15.53 -4.60 43.37
C PHE A 371 -15.17 -6.08 43.20
N LEU A 372 -14.32 -6.44 42.24
CA LEU A 372 -13.80 -7.80 42.07
C LEU A 372 -12.67 -8.09 43.06
N SER A 373 -12.81 -9.14 43.87
CA SER A 373 -11.79 -9.65 44.77
C SER A 373 -11.17 -10.96 44.27
N ASP A 374 -10.17 -11.44 45.01
CA ASP A 374 -9.54 -12.74 44.82
C ASP A 374 -10.54 -13.89 44.74
N LYS A 375 -11.59 -13.89 45.58
CA LYS A 375 -12.61 -14.95 45.61
C LYS A 375 -13.36 -15.02 44.27
N GLY A 376 -13.75 -13.87 43.73
CA GLY A 376 -14.42 -13.78 42.44
C GLY A 376 -13.56 -14.26 41.28
N LEU A 377 -12.29 -13.86 41.27
CA LEU A 377 -11.34 -14.24 40.23
C LEU A 377 -11.08 -15.76 40.22
N ILE A 378 -10.85 -16.35 41.40
CA ILE A 378 -10.62 -17.80 41.57
C ILE A 378 -11.88 -18.60 41.19
N SER A 379 -13.05 -18.20 41.67
CA SER A 379 -14.33 -18.85 41.33
C SER A 379 -14.62 -18.79 39.82
N PHE A 380 -14.40 -17.63 39.19
CA PHE A 380 -14.52 -17.47 37.74
C PHE A 380 -13.53 -18.37 36.98
N ALA A 381 -12.25 -18.38 37.37
CA ALA A 381 -11.22 -19.20 36.72
C ALA A 381 -11.56 -20.69 36.75
N ARG A 382 -12.11 -21.19 37.87
CA ARG A 382 -12.58 -22.57 38.03
C ARG A 382 -13.84 -22.89 37.18
N ALA A 383 -14.69 -21.91 36.93
CA ALA A 383 -15.89 -22.07 36.10
C ALA A 383 -15.57 -22.02 34.59
N ALA A 384 -14.74 -21.08 34.15
CA ALA A 384 -14.48 -20.77 32.75
C ALA A 384 -13.49 -21.75 32.05
N ARG A 385 -13.90 -23.02 31.91
CA ARG A 385 -13.08 -24.15 31.40
C ARG A 385 -12.46 -24.00 30.00
N PHE A 386 -12.87 -23.00 29.23
CA PHE A 386 -12.37 -22.74 27.86
C PHE A 386 -11.59 -21.43 27.71
N LEU A 387 -11.33 -20.72 28.83
CA LEU A 387 -10.63 -19.45 28.86
C LEU A 387 -9.16 -19.61 28.44
N GLU A 388 -8.79 -18.98 27.31
CA GLU A 388 -7.43 -19.02 26.76
C GLU A 388 -6.60 -17.78 27.15
N SER A 389 -7.25 -16.63 27.39
CA SER A 389 -6.60 -15.38 27.79
C SER A 389 -7.43 -14.58 28.79
N LEU A 390 -6.79 -14.10 29.85
CA LEU A 390 -7.40 -13.25 30.88
C LEU A 390 -6.53 -12.02 31.15
N GLN A 391 -7.13 -10.83 31.02
CA GLN A 391 -6.47 -9.55 31.26
C GLN A 391 -7.21 -8.75 32.34
N LEU A 392 -6.46 -8.32 33.35
CA LEU A 392 -6.89 -7.42 34.42
C LEU A 392 -6.11 -6.10 34.32
N GLU A 393 -6.81 -4.96 34.36
CA GLU A 393 -6.19 -3.64 34.47
C GLU A 393 -6.86 -2.78 35.55
N GLU A 394 -6.08 -2.15 36.43
CA GLU A 394 -6.57 -1.28 37.52
C GLU A 394 -7.61 -1.96 38.44
N CYS A 395 -7.53 -3.29 38.58
CA CYS A 395 -8.43 -4.12 39.40
C CYS A 395 -7.89 -4.26 40.83
N ASN A 396 -7.83 -3.12 41.54
CA ASN A 396 -7.03 -2.94 42.76
C ASN A 396 -7.48 -3.73 44.02
N ARG A 397 -8.52 -4.56 43.93
CA ARG A 397 -8.94 -5.50 44.99
C ARG A 397 -8.49 -6.95 44.75
N VAL A 398 -7.84 -7.22 43.61
CA VAL A 398 -7.11 -8.48 43.38
C VAL A 398 -5.70 -8.35 43.98
N THR A 399 -5.30 -9.37 44.72
CA THR A 399 -4.03 -9.48 45.44
C THR A 399 -3.20 -10.67 44.92
N GLN A 400 -2.12 -11.01 45.64
CA GLN A 400 -1.36 -12.24 45.44
C GLN A 400 -2.26 -13.49 45.47
N GLN A 401 -3.19 -13.60 46.44
CA GLN A 401 -3.99 -14.81 46.62
C GLN A 401 -4.87 -15.11 45.39
N GLY A 402 -5.48 -14.08 44.79
CA GLY A 402 -6.31 -14.23 43.59
C GLY A 402 -5.50 -14.65 42.37
N ILE A 403 -4.28 -14.15 42.23
CA ILE A 403 -3.35 -14.56 41.16
C ILE A 403 -2.99 -16.04 41.32
N LEU A 404 -2.49 -16.45 42.49
CA LEU A 404 -2.04 -17.82 42.72
C LEU A 404 -3.19 -18.84 42.64
N GLY A 405 -4.35 -18.52 43.21
CA GLY A 405 -5.55 -19.35 43.11
C GLY A 405 -6.18 -19.40 41.70
N THR A 406 -5.89 -18.43 40.83
CA THR A 406 -6.28 -18.43 39.41
C THR A 406 -5.35 -19.31 38.58
N LEU A 407 -4.04 -19.20 38.82
CA LEU A 407 -3.03 -19.96 38.11
C LEU A 407 -3.10 -21.46 38.42
N SER A 408 -3.25 -21.83 39.70
CA SER A 408 -3.29 -23.21 40.19
C SER A 408 -4.52 -24.06 39.78
N ASN A 409 -5.36 -23.57 38.87
CA ASN A 409 -6.50 -24.33 38.36
C ASN A 409 -6.07 -25.40 37.34
N GLN A 410 -6.06 -26.67 37.75
CA GLN A 410 -5.82 -27.86 36.89
C GLN A 410 -6.59 -27.84 35.56
N ASN A 411 -7.86 -27.41 35.58
CA ASN A 411 -8.79 -27.52 34.45
C ASN A 411 -8.70 -26.32 33.49
N SER A 412 -7.66 -25.49 33.64
CA SER A 412 -7.46 -24.28 32.84
C SER A 412 -6.94 -24.61 31.45
N LYS A 413 -7.44 -23.87 30.45
CA LYS A 413 -6.85 -23.80 29.10
C LYS A 413 -6.13 -22.46 28.86
N MET A 414 -5.85 -21.73 29.94
CA MET A 414 -5.27 -20.39 29.90
C MET A 414 -3.83 -20.45 29.39
N LYS A 415 -3.60 -19.82 28.24
CA LYS A 415 -2.30 -19.69 27.58
C LYS A 415 -1.64 -18.35 27.94
N SER A 416 -2.46 -17.34 28.24
CA SER A 416 -2.04 -15.97 28.52
C SER A 416 -2.73 -15.40 29.77
N PHE A 417 -1.94 -14.88 30.71
CA PHE A 417 -2.44 -14.14 31.86
C PHE A 417 -1.76 -12.77 31.96
N SER A 418 -2.55 -11.72 32.14
CA SER A 418 -2.07 -10.34 32.17
C SER A 418 -2.67 -9.55 33.33
N VAL A 419 -1.81 -8.91 34.12
CA VAL A 419 -2.16 -8.03 35.25
C VAL A 419 -1.43 -6.70 35.08
N VAL A 420 -2.17 -5.59 35.03
CA VAL A 420 -1.62 -4.26 34.70
C VAL A 420 -2.11 -3.23 35.70
N LYS A 421 -1.19 -2.52 36.38
CA LYS A 421 -1.49 -1.45 37.36
C LYS A 421 -2.49 -1.89 38.45
N CYS A 422 -2.50 -3.17 38.83
CA CYS A 422 -3.36 -3.68 39.91
C CYS A 422 -2.64 -3.48 41.24
N MET A 423 -2.96 -2.38 41.93
CA MET A 423 -2.20 -1.89 43.09
C MET A 423 -2.36 -2.72 44.36
N GLY A 424 -3.35 -3.62 44.41
CA GLY A 424 -3.55 -4.57 45.52
C GLY A 424 -2.63 -5.80 45.47
N VAL A 425 -1.88 -5.99 44.38
CA VAL A 425 -0.94 -7.10 44.23
C VAL A 425 0.36 -6.76 44.96
N ILE A 426 0.51 -7.36 46.15
CA ILE A 426 1.63 -7.17 47.07
C ILE A 426 2.25 -8.52 47.44
N ASP A 427 3.53 -8.55 47.78
CA ASP A 427 4.19 -9.72 48.39
C ASP A 427 3.72 -9.94 49.84
N LEU A 428 3.18 -11.12 50.16
CA LEU A 428 2.87 -11.59 51.51
C LEU A 428 3.72 -12.81 51.89
N ASP A 429 3.81 -13.10 53.18
CA ASP A 429 4.46 -14.31 53.73
C ASP A 429 3.49 -15.50 53.81
N GLU A 430 2.97 -15.93 52.66
CA GLU A 430 2.13 -17.14 52.59
C GLU A 430 2.97 -18.43 52.72
N LYS A 431 2.79 -19.15 53.84
CA LYS A 431 3.35 -20.50 54.06
C LYS A 431 2.61 -21.61 53.29
N ALA A 432 1.86 -21.29 52.25
CA ALA A 432 0.75 -22.11 51.73
C ALA A 432 0.95 -22.62 50.29
N ILE A 433 2.20 -22.90 49.90
CA ILE A 433 2.53 -23.31 48.51
C ILE A 433 2.13 -24.77 48.23
N ASP A 434 2.30 -25.66 49.21
CA ASP A 434 2.26 -27.11 49.03
C ASP A 434 0.85 -27.67 48.69
N PHE A 435 -0.17 -26.81 48.69
CA PHE A 435 -1.56 -27.12 48.31
C PHE A 435 -1.94 -26.64 46.89
N PHE A 436 -1.05 -25.94 46.18
CA PHE A 436 -1.34 -25.40 44.85
C PHE A 436 -0.72 -26.22 43.72
N GLU A 437 -1.54 -26.64 42.77
CA GLU A 437 -1.12 -27.49 41.65
C GLU A 437 -0.53 -26.71 40.46
N LYS A 438 0.29 -27.41 39.66
CA LYS A 438 1.07 -26.80 38.57
C LYS A 438 0.24 -26.63 37.30
N ASN A 439 0.22 -25.40 36.79
CA ASN A 439 -0.36 -25.04 35.51
C ASN A 439 0.61 -25.37 34.36
N GLN A 440 0.25 -26.35 33.53
CA GLN A 440 1.04 -26.73 32.36
C GLN A 440 0.59 -26.00 31.07
N SER A 441 -0.53 -25.26 31.09
CA SER A 441 -1.10 -24.61 29.90
C SER A 441 -0.63 -23.18 29.68
N LEU A 442 -0.08 -22.51 30.71
CA LEU A 442 0.32 -21.11 30.61
C LEU A 442 1.66 -20.96 29.87
N HIS A 443 1.64 -20.22 28.76
CA HIS A 443 2.82 -19.96 27.92
C HIS A 443 3.26 -18.49 27.97
N SER A 444 2.38 -17.59 28.42
CA SER A 444 2.60 -16.14 28.41
C SER A 444 2.11 -15.50 29.71
N LEU A 445 3.00 -14.79 30.40
CA LEU A 445 2.69 -14.03 31.61
C LEU A 445 3.06 -12.56 31.42
N THR A 446 2.19 -11.66 31.88
CA THR A 446 2.41 -10.22 31.86
C THR A 446 2.00 -9.60 33.19
N ILE A 447 2.95 -9.04 33.94
CA ILE A 447 2.72 -8.29 35.18
C ILE A 447 3.35 -6.90 34.99
N LYS A 448 2.54 -5.85 34.85
CA LYS A 448 3.03 -4.49 34.51
C LYS A 448 2.68 -3.46 35.55
N ASN A 449 3.66 -2.67 35.98
CA ASN A 449 3.49 -1.53 36.89
C ASN A 449 2.68 -1.86 38.16
N CYS A 450 2.81 -3.09 38.68
CA CYS A 450 2.17 -3.53 39.92
C CYS A 450 3.18 -3.39 41.05
N ILE A 451 3.32 -2.18 41.61
CA ILE A 451 4.50 -1.78 42.39
C ILE A 451 4.81 -2.62 43.65
N GLY A 452 3.81 -3.34 44.20
CA GLY A 452 3.98 -4.22 45.36
C GLY A 452 4.39 -5.65 45.02
N PHE A 453 4.39 -6.03 43.74
CA PHE A 453 4.80 -7.35 43.28
C PHE A 453 6.33 -7.46 43.36
N GLY A 454 6.82 -8.44 44.12
CA GLY A 454 8.22 -8.65 44.40
C GLY A 454 8.67 -10.11 44.27
N ASN A 455 9.72 -10.45 45.02
CA ASN A 455 10.41 -11.73 44.91
C ASN A 455 9.54 -12.94 45.29
N LYS A 456 8.65 -12.81 46.30
CA LYS A 456 7.82 -13.93 46.75
C LYS A 456 6.80 -14.28 45.67
N ASN A 457 6.15 -13.28 45.07
CA ASN A 457 5.26 -13.48 43.93
C ASN A 457 5.99 -14.14 42.73
N LEU A 458 7.25 -13.79 42.44
CA LEU A 458 8.03 -14.46 41.38
C LEU A 458 8.33 -15.93 41.69
N GLU A 459 8.83 -16.23 42.89
CA GLU A 459 9.14 -17.60 43.31
C GLU A 459 7.89 -18.51 43.25
N LEU A 460 6.76 -18.00 43.75
CA LEU A 460 5.47 -18.70 43.75
C LEU A 460 5.00 -18.99 42.31
N ILE A 461 5.06 -18.00 41.42
CA ILE A 461 4.65 -18.15 40.02
C ILE A 461 5.56 -19.12 39.27
N GLY A 462 6.88 -19.11 39.51
CA GLY A 462 7.82 -20.05 38.93
C GLY A 462 7.50 -21.50 39.30
N LYS A 463 7.19 -21.76 40.57
CA LYS A 463 6.76 -23.10 41.04
C LYS A 463 5.45 -23.56 40.39
N LEU A 464 4.52 -22.63 40.12
CA LEU A 464 3.20 -22.94 39.55
C LEU A 464 3.18 -23.09 38.02
N SER A 465 3.97 -22.32 37.27
CA SER A 465 3.79 -22.19 35.80
C SER A 465 5.06 -22.52 34.99
N PRO A 466 5.63 -23.74 35.07
CA PRO A 466 6.97 -24.06 34.54
C PRO A 466 7.14 -23.98 33.02
N ASN A 467 6.04 -23.79 32.26
CA ASN A 467 6.02 -23.82 30.79
C ASN A 467 5.96 -22.42 30.14
N LEU A 468 6.25 -21.33 30.87
CA LEU A 468 6.30 -20.00 30.25
C LEU A 468 7.35 -19.92 29.13
N HIS A 469 6.96 -19.26 28.04
CA HIS A 469 7.81 -18.93 26.91
C HIS A 469 7.98 -17.41 26.76
N ASN A 470 6.94 -16.64 27.11
CA ASN A 470 6.94 -15.18 27.12
C ASN A 470 6.71 -14.67 28.55
N LEU A 471 7.59 -13.79 29.02
CA LEU A 471 7.53 -13.19 30.36
C LEU A 471 7.72 -11.68 30.23
N ASP A 472 6.74 -10.90 30.69
CA ASP A 472 6.82 -9.44 30.73
C ASP A 472 6.53 -8.93 32.14
N LEU A 473 7.55 -8.33 32.76
CA LEU A 473 7.58 -7.82 34.13
C LEU A 473 7.83 -6.30 34.14
N THR A 474 7.37 -5.55 33.12
CA THR A 474 7.68 -4.12 32.98
C THR A 474 7.27 -3.29 34.21
N GLY A 475 8.22 -2.52 34.76
CA GLY A 475 7.96 -1.51 35.79
C GLY A 475 7.72 -2.07 37.18
N LEU A 476 8.34 -3.21 37.52
CA LEU A 476 8.27 -3.81 38.86
C LEU A 476 9.52 -3.44 39.67
N SER A 477 9.36 -2.55 40.64
CA SER A 477 10.45 -2.08 41.51
C SER A 477 10.73 -2.99 42.71
N GLY A 478 9.78 -3.87 43.07
CA GLY A 478 9.88 -4.80 44.20
C GLY A 478 10.69 -6.07 43.92
N ILE A 479 11.10 -6.33 42.67
CA ILE A 479 11.85 -7.53 42.31
C ILE A 479 13.37 -7.28 42.37
N THR A 480 14.13 -8.29 42.76
CA THR A 480 15.59 -8.31 42.78
C THR A 480 16.13 -9.61 42.16
N ASP A 481 17.45 -9.66 41.97
CA ASP A 481 18.15 -10.79 41.33
C ASP A 481 17.76 -12.16 41.88
N SER A 482 17.56 -12.28 43.20
CA SER A 482 17.22 -13.56 43.83
C SER A 482 15.81 -14.04 43.47
N GLY A 483 14.79 -13.17 43.51
CA GLY A 483 13.42 -13.56 43.16
C GLY A 483 13.25 -13.92 41.69
N LEU A 484 13.97 -13.23 40.80
CA LEU A 484 13.97 -13.57 39.38
C LEU A 484 14.80 -14.84 39.10
N PHE A 485 15.94 -15.06 39.76
CA PHE A 485 16.69 -16.33 39.68
C PHE A 485 15.83 -17.54 40.08
N GLU A 486 15.04 -17.42 41.16
CA GLU A 486 14.11 -18.46 41.60
C GLU A 486 13.04 -18.81 40.55
N LEU A 487 12.61 -17.83 39.73
CA LEU A 487 11.74 -18.10 38.58
C LEU A 487 12.52 -18.75 37.43
N LEU A 488 13.69 -18.21 37.06
CA LEU A 488 14.48 -18.67 35.90
C LEU A 488 14.83 -20.16 36.00
N LYS A 489 15.26 -20.64 37.17
CA LYS A 489 15.62 -22.06 37.39
C LYS A 489 14.47 -23.06 37.23
N THR A 490 13.21 -22.63 37.23
CA THR A 490 12.03 -23.52 37.14
C THR A 490 11.59 -23.84 35.70
N HIS A 491 12.15 -23.13 34.70
CA HIS A 491 11.67 -23.12 33.32
C HIS A 491 12.56 -23.93 32.36
N THR A 492 12.60 -25.25 32.54
CA THR A 492 13.48 -26.15 31.76
C THR A 492 13.18 -26.22 30.25
N ALA A 493 12.01 -25.74 29.80
CA ALA A 493 11.65 -25.65 28.38
C ALA A 493 12.32 -24.48 27.63
N GLY A 494 12.91 -23.50 28.35
CA GLY A 494 13.59 -22.35 27.77
C GLY A 494 12.67 -21.16 27.45
N LEU A 495 12.92 -20.03 28.12
CA LEU A 495 12.25 -18.76 27.83
C LEU A 495 12.69 -18.20 26.47
N LYS A 496 11.76 -17.60 25.72
CA LYS A 496 11.98 -17.05 24.38
C LYS A 496 11.89 -15.54 24.32
N LYS A 497 11.01 -14.93 25.12
CA LYS A 497 10.83 -13.47 25.17
C LYS A 497 10.76 -13.02 26.61
N ILE A 498 11.70 -12.19 27.02
CA ILE A 498 11.77 -11.66 28.38
C ILE A 498 11.83 -10.13 28.31
N ASN A 499 10.92 -9.46 29.04
CA ASN A 499 10.88 -8.01 29.16
C ASN A 499 10.89 -7.61 30.65
N LEU A 500 11.98 -6.97 31.07
CA LEU A 500 12.24 -6.48 32.43
C LEU A 500 12.37 -4.94 32.44
N THR A 501 11.78 -4.26 31.46
CA THR A 501 11.88 -2.79 31.30
C THR A 501 11.51 -2.06 32.59
N ASP A 502 12.31 -1.08 33.00
CA ASP A 502 12.21 -0.29 34.23
C ASP A 502 12.21 -1.11 35.55
N CYS A 503 12.72 -2.36 35.56
CA CYS A 503 13.02 -3.13 36.78
C CYS A 503 14.31 -2.66 37.46
N ILE A 504 14.27 -1.44 38.00
CA ILE A 504 15.42 -0.67 38.52
C ILE A 504 16.31 -1.36 39.57
N ASN A 505 15.87 -2.48 40.16
CA ASN A 505 16.58 -3.16 41.23
C ASN A 505 17.46 -4.33 40.80
N LEU A 506 17.30 -4.84 39.57
CA LEU A 506 18.10 -5.93 39.00
C LEU A 506 19.53 -5.48 38.67
N THR A 507 20.51 -6.39 38.79
CA THR A 507 21.93 -6.19 38.47
C THR A 507 22.44 -7.18 37.42
N ASP A 508 23.68 -6.99 36.94
CA ASP A 508 24.33 -7.89 35.99
C ASP A 508 24.25 -9.38 36.37
N LYS A 509 24.30 -9.69 37.67
CA LYS A 509 24.21 -11.06 38.17
C LYS A 509 23.01 -11.83 37.61
N VAL A 510 21.82 -11.24 37.60
CA VAL A 510 20.62 -11.97 37.15
C VAL A 510 20.57 -12.11 35.63
N VAL A 511 21.17 -11.18 34.88
CA VAL A 511 21.29 -11.31 33.42
C VAL A 511 22.31 -12.39 33.08
N VAL A 512 23.45 -12.43 33.78
CA VAL A 512 24.46 -13.48 33.70
C VAL A 512 23.86 -14.87 33.94
N ASP A 513 23.00 -15.02 34.95
CA ASP A 513 22.35 -16.31 35.23
C ASP A 513 21.19 -16.62 34.27
N LEU A 514 20.40 -15.62 33.86
CA LEU A 514 19.35 -15.74 32.84
C LEU A 514 19.91 -16.28 31.50
N VAL A 515 21.03 -15.73 31.02
CA VAL A 515 21.58 -16.14 29.72
C VAL A 515 22.30 -17.49 29.78
N LYS A 516 22.86 -17.90 30.93
CA LYS A 516 23.37 -19.26 31.13
C LYS A 516 22.26 -20.31 31.07
N ILE A 517 21.08 -20.01 31.60
CA ILE A 517 19.95 -20.96 31.67
C ILE A 517 19.12 -20.95 30.36
N HIS A 518 18.91 -19.77 29.75
CA HIS A 518 17.96 -19.61 28.63
C HIS A 518 18.57 -19.05 27.33
N GLY A 519 19.88 -18.74 27.28
CA GLY A 519 20.50 -18.10 26.12
C GLY A 519 20.32 -18.88 24.80
N GLY A 520 20.28 -20.21 24.87
CA GLY A 520 20.01 -21.09 23.73
C GLY A 520 18.58 -21.05 23.17
N THR A 521 17.62 -20.42 23.86
CA THR A 521 16.22 -20.28 23.39
C THR A 521 15.75 -18.83 23.26
N LEU A 522 16.51 -17.87 23.78
CA LEU A 522 16.10 -16.48 23.91
C LEU A 522 16.14 -15.75 22.55
N GLU A 523 14.97 -15.26 22.09
CA GLU A 523 14.81 -14.51 20.84
C GLU A 523 14.69 -12.99 21.08
N VAL A 524 14.14 -12.58 22.22
CA VAL A 524 13.91 -11.17 22.61
C VAL A 524 14.27 -10.94 24.08
N LEU A 525 15.09 -9.92 24.37
CA LEU A 525 15.47 -9.50 25.71
C LEU A 525 15.42 -7.97 25.86
N ASN A 526 14.50 -7.48 26.71
CA ASN A 526 14.39 -6.06 27.02
C ASN A 526 14.77 -5.81 28.49
N LEU A 527 15.79 -4.98 28.71
CA LEU A 527 16.36 -4.54 29.98
C LEU A 527 16.31 -3.00 30.13
N GLY A 528 15.66 -2.29 29.20
CA GLY A 528 15.65 -0.84 29.16
C GLY A 528 15.24 -0.20 30.49
N GLY A 529 15.99 0.76 31.02
CA GLY A 529 15.74 1.41 32.32
C GLY A 529 16.31 0.66 33.53
N CYS A 530 16.87 -0.54 33.38
CA CYS A 530 17.55 -1.26 34.46
C CYS A 530 18.94 -0.65 34.73
N ARG A 531 18.98 0.40 35.57
CA ARG A 531 20.17 1.26 35.74
C ARG A 531 21.41 0.61 36.35
N LYS A 532 21.29 -0.60 36.93
CA LYS A 532 22.42 -1.36 37.51
C LYS A 532 22.92 -2.49 36.59
N ILE A 533 22.52 -2.47 35.31
CA ILE A 533 23.04 -3.32 34.25
C ILE A 533 24.23 -2.60 33.60
N THR A 534 25.33 -3.32 33.37
CA THR A 534 26.60 -2.81 32.85
C THR A 534 27.16 -3.73 31.76
N ASP A 535 28.39 -3.48 31.33
CA ASP A 535 29.06 -4.24 30.27
C ASP A 535 29.29 -5.73 30.63
N GLU A 536 29.20 -6.12 31.91
CA GLU A 536 29.24 -7.54 32.32
C GLU A 536 28.06 -8.33 31.74
N SER A 537 26.83 -7.77 31.78
CA SER A 537 25.67 -8.35 31.10
C SER A 537 25.89 -8.52 29.61
N MET A 538 26.51 -7.54 28.95
CA MET A 538 26.76 -7.59 27.51
C MET A 538 27.77 -8.68 27.15
N ALA A 539 28.81 -8.86 27.96
CA ALA A 539 29.77 -9.95 27.85
C ALA A 539 29.13 -11.33 28.09
N ALA A 540 28.13 -11.42 28.98
CA ALA A 540 27.37 -12.65 29.19
C ALA A 540 26.41 -12.95 28.02
N ILE A 541 25.68 -11.94 27.53
CA ILE A 541 24.76 -12.05 26.38
C ILE A 541 25.54 -12.50 25.13
N GLY A 542 26.63 -11.82 24.79
CA GLY A 542 27.43 -12.10 23.58
C GLY A 542 27.98 -13.52 23.49
N ARG A 543 28.23 -14.17 24.64
CA ARG A 543 28.74 -15.55 24.72
C ARG A 543 27.65 -16.63 24.67
N ASN A 544 26.42 -16.33 25.09
CA ASN A 544 25.39 -17.36 25.34
C ASN A 544 24.14 -17.24 24.44
N CYS A 545 23.89 -16.10 23.81
CA CYS A 545 22.59 -15.76 23.21
C CYS A 545 22.52 -15.86 21.67
N GLY A 546 23.03 -16.94 21.07
CA GLY A 546 23.14 -17.09 19.61
C GLY A 546 21.82 -17.03 18.79
N LEU A 547 20.65 -17.16 19.43
CA LEU A 547 19.33 -16.99 18.78
C LEU A 547 18.69 -15.61 18.99
N LEU A 548 19.33 -14.72 19.76
CA LEU A 548 18.78 -13.41 20.14
C LEU A 548 18.73 -12.48 18.93
N LYS A 549 17.53 -11.97 18.67
CA LYS A 549 17.22 -11.08 17.53
C LYS A 549 17.05 -9.65 18.01
N ASP A 550 16.29 -9.46 19.09
CA ASP A 550 15.91 -8.13 19.56
C ASP A 550 16.44 -7.92 20.99
N LEU A 551 17.32 -6.92 21.17
CA LEU A 551 17.95 -6.56 22.44
C LEU A 551 17.73 -5.07 22.73
N ASP A 552 17.07 -4.76 23.84
CA ASP A 552 16.94 -3.38 24.35
C ASP A 552 17.64 -3.25 25.70
N VAL A 553 18.69 -2.44 25.77
CA VAL A 553 19.45 -2.10 26.99
C VAL A 553 19.43 -0.59 27.29
N SER A 554 18.49 0.15 26.67
CA SER A 554 18.37 1.62 26.79
C SER A 554 18.42 2.13 28.23
N LYS A 555 19.04 3.29 28.49
CA LYS A 555 19.12 3.94 29.82
C LYS A 555 19.79 3.07 30.92
N SER A 556 20.71 2.18 30.55
CA SER A 556 21.54 1.41 31.50
C SER A 556 23.02 1.81 31.39
N GLY A 557 23.88 1.19 32.20
CA GLY A 557 25.31 1.51 32.32
C GLY A 557 26.20 0.91 31.22
N ILE A 558 25.66 0.68 30.01
CA ILE A 558 26.46 0.16 28.89
C ILE A 558 27.39 1.25 28.33
N THR A 559 28.65 0.88 28.08
CA THR A 559 29.67 1.69 27.42
C THR A 559 30.09 1.07 26.09
N ASP A 560 31.04 1.68 25.39
CA ASP A 560 31.64 1.13 24.18
C ASP A 560 32.26 -0.28 24.38
N SER A 561 32.72 -0.60 25.60
CA SER A 561 33.22 -1.93 25.94
C SER A 561 32.13 -3.00 25.85
N GLY A 562 30.93 -2.73 26.35
CA GLY A 562 29.78 -3.65 26.24
C GLY A 562 29.31 -3.86 24.80
N VAL A 563 29.36 -2.82 23.97
CA VAL A 563 29.05 -2.95 22.53
C VAL A 563 30.10 -3.80 21.82
N SER A 564 31.38 -3.66 22.18
CA SER A 564 32.46 -4.50 21.67
C SER A 564 32.27 -5.99 21.99
N TRP A 565 31.84 -6.33 23.22
CA TRP A 565 31.61 -7.71 23.65
C TRP A 565 30.57 -8.47 22.81
N LEU A 566 29.56 -7.81 22.25
CA LEU A 566 28.59 -8.44 21.34
C LEU A 566 29.23 -8.95 20.03
N CYS A 567 30.39 -8.41 19.66
CA CYS A 567 31.11 -8.72 18.42
C CYS A 567 32.23 -9.74 18.59
N CYS A 568 32.70 -10.00 19.81
CA CYS A 568 33.91 -10.80 20.07
C CYS A 568 33.78 -12.27 19.63
N GLU A 569 32.63 -12.89 19.85
CA GLU A 569 32.42 -14.35 19.72
C GLU A 569 31.81 -14.78 18.36
N GLY A 570 31.58 -13.82 17.44
CA GLY A 570 31.16 -14.05 16.05
C GLY A 570 29.76 -14.68 15.81
N ASN A 571 29.10 -15.23 16.83
CA ASN A 571 27.87 -16.01 16.69
C ASN A 571 26.55 -15.20 16.83
N MET A 572 26.62 -13.94 17.29
CA MET A 572 25.42 -13.12 17.49
C MET A 572 24.80 -12.67 16.16
N ARG A 573 23.47 -12.80 16.02
CA ARG A 573 22.71 -12.39 14.82
C ARG A 573 21.58 -11.41 15.15
N LEU A 574 21.93 -10.38 15.92
CA LEU A 574 21.00 -9.33 16.32
C LEU A 574 20.41 -8.62 15.10
N ARG A 575 19.08 -8.48 15.12
CA ARG A 575 18.26 -7.74 14.15
C ARG A 575 17.83 -6.39 14.70
N VAL A 576 17.61 -6.25 16.00
CA VAL A 576 17.29 -4.98 16.64
C VAL A 576 18.17 -4.79 17.87
N LEU A 577 18.89 -3.67 17.94
CA LEU A 577 19.66 -3.25 19.11
C LEU A 577 19.23 -1.85 19.54
N SER A 578 18.87 -1.67 20.81
CA SER A 578 18.55 -0.38 21.39
C SER A 578 19.46 -0.06 22.56
N LEU A 579 20.26 1.00 22.40
CA LEU A 579 21.22 1.53 23.37
C LEU A 579 20.80 2.93 23.86
N SER A 580 19.55 3.33 23.62
CA SER A 580 19.10 4.72 23.79
C SER A 580 19.36 5.27 25.19
N GLY A 581 20.22 6.27 25.31
CA GLY A 581 20.59 6.88 26.59
C GLY A 581 21.61 6.08 27.42
N CYS A 582 22.36 5.16 26.81
CA CYS A 582 23.56 4.56 27.41
C CYS A 582 24.81 5.44 27.16
N MET A 583 25.91 5.13 27.83
CA MET A 583 27.17 5.89 27.78
C MET A 583 28.09 5.41 26.63
N VAL A 584 27.51 5.27 25.44
CA VAL A 584 28.19 4.83 24.21
C VAL A 584 28.67 6.05 23.41
N SER A 585 29.88 5.97 22.85
CA SER A 585 30.55 7.05 22.14
C SER A 585 30.90 6.68 20.67
N ASN A 586 31.86 7.40 20.09
CA ASN A 586 32.38 7.14 18.74
C ASN A 586 33.22 5.86 18.64
N GLU A 587 33.70 5.28 19.75
CA GLU A 587 34.54 4.08 19.70
C GLU A 587 33.76 2.84 19.22
N SER A 588 32.46 2.77 19.54
CA SER A 588 31.57 1.68 19.09
C SER A 588 31.30 1.62 17.59
N MET A 589 31.69 2.61 16.77
CA MET A 589 31.33 2.62 15.34
C MET A 589 31.82 1.36 14.61
N LEU A 590 33.04 0.90 14.89
CA LEU A 590 33.58 -0.35 14.32
C LEU A 590 32.81 -1.60 14.75
N SER A 591 32.20 -1.59 15.94
CA SER A 591 31.36 -2.68 16.45
C SER A 591 29.98 -2.66 15.79
N PHE A 592 29.40 -1.48 15.58
CA PHE A 592 28.15 -1.33 14.80
C PHE A 592 28.32 -1.69 13.33
N GLU A 593 29.48 -1.38 12.72
CA GLU A 593 29.83 -1.81 11.38
C GLU A 593 29.89 -3.34 11.27
N LYS A 594 30.56 -4.03 12.21
CA LYS A 594 30.60 -5.51 12.27
C LYS A 594 29.21 -6.14 12.40
N MET A 595 28.33 -5.58 13.24
CA MET A 595 26.94 -6.06 13.36
C MET A 595 26.05 -5.65 12.17
N GLY A 596 26.56 -4.83 11.26
CA GLY A 596 25.81 -4.20 10.17
C GLY A 596 25.17 -5.16 9.16
N GLU A 597 25.72 -6.36 9.00
CA GLU A 597 25.18 -7.40 8.12
C GLU A 597 23.83 -7.95 8.60
N THR A 598 23.60 -7.99 9.91
CA THR A 598 22.39 -8.59 10.50
C THR A 598 21.37 -7.57 10.99
N LEU A 599 21.80 -6.34 11.32
CA LEU A 599 20.94 -5.31 11.92
C LEU A 599 19.87 -4.75 10.96
N VAL A 600 18.66 -4.67 11.49
CA VAL A 600 17.43 -4.12 10.89
C VAL A 600 16.84 -3.00 11.78
N GLY A 601 17.30 -2.83 13.02
CA GLY A 601 17.05 -1.68 13.86
C GLY A 601 18.26 -1.36 14.72
N LEU A 602 18.68 -0.09 14.75
CA LEU A 602 19.70 0.40 15.67
C LEU A 602 19.21 1.72 16.27
N ASN A 603 18.97 1.74 17.58
CA ASN A 603 18.47 2.93 18.29
C ASN A 603 19.54 3.51 19.21
N LEU A 604 20.07 4.67 18.80
CA LEU A 604 21.10 5.45 19.49
C LEU A 604 20.54 6.79 20.04
N GLN A 605 19.22 6.90 20.24
CA GLN A 605 18.63 8.12 20.79
C GLN A 605 19.24 8.50 22.14
N ARG A 606 19.53 9.79 22.36
CA ARG A 606 20.08 10.30 23.63
C ARG A 606 21.46 9.71 24.03
N CYS A 607 22.16 9.03 23.12
CA CYS A 607 23.58 8.64 23.29
C CYS A 607 24.47 9.86 23.04
N ASN A 608 24.55 10.77 24.01
CA ASN A 608 25.10 12.12 23.84
C ASN A 608 26.61 12.19 23.55
N LEU A 609 27.34 11.07 23.66
CA LEU A 609 28.78 10.99 23.36
C LEU A 609 29.07 10.59 21.90
N ILE A 610 28.05 10.26 21.11
CA ILE A 610 28.19 9.94 19.68
C ILE A 610 28.07 11.22 18.86
N SER A 611 29.10 11.56 18.08
CA SER A 611 29.08 12.75 17.23
C SER A 611 28.19 12.53 15.99
N ARG A 612 27.60 13.61 15.49
CA ARG A 612 26.81 13.58 14.25
C ARG A 612 27.61 13.00 13.07
N SER A 613 28.88 13.38 12.95
CA SER A 613 29.82 12.88 11.93
C SER A 613 30.11 11.38 12.05
N ALA A 614 30.09 10.81 13.26
CA ALA A 614 30.23 9.37 13.46
C ALA A 614 28.96 8.62 13.04
N ILE A 615 27.76 9.15 13.33
CA ILE A 615 26.50 8.59 12.83
C ILE A 615 26.45 8.65 11.30
N GLU A 616 26.86 9.77 10.71
CA GLU A 616 26.91 9.94 9.24
C GLU A 616 27.94 8.97 8.60
N SER A 617 29.09 8.78 9.23
CA SER A 617 30.12 7.82 8.79
C SER A 617 29.69 6.36 8.94
N LEU A 618 29.08 5.99 10.08
CA LEU A 618 28.51 4.67 10.32
C LEU A 618 27.42 4.36 9.30
N VAL A 619 26.52 5.31 9.01
CA VAL A 619 25.52 5.16 7.96
C VAL A 619 26.21 4.88 6.62
N ILE A 620 27.21 5.70 6.22
CA ILE A 620 27.96 5.50 4.97
C ILE A 620 28.65 4.12 4.93
N ASN A 621 29.26 3.65 6.01
CA ASN A 621 29.96 2.37 6.04
C ASN A 621 29.01 1.17 6.08
N LEU A 622 27.84 1.28 6.72
CA LEU A 622 26.75 0.30 6.61
C LEU A 622 26.20 0.23 5.16
N TRP A 623 26.14 1.35 4.44
CA TRP A 623 25.85 1.40 3.00
C TRP A 623 27.02 0.91 2.11
N ARG A 624 28.23 0.68 2.65
CA ARG A 624 29.38 0.08 1.91
C ARG A 624 29.53 -1.41 2.16
N LEU A 625 29.29 -1.88 3.39
CA LEU A 625 29.33 -3.30 3.75
C LEU A 625 28.20 -4.07 3.06
N LYS A 626 27.00 -3.47 2.96
CA LYS A 626 26.06 -3.84 1.90
C LYS A 626 26.61 -3.36 0.56
N LYS A 627 27.30 -4.24 -0.16
CA LYS A 627 27.68 -4.05 -1.56
C LYS A 627 26.45 -4.16 -2.49
N GLU A 628 25.44 -3.31 -2.27
CA GLU A 628 24.27 -3.20 -3.14
C GLU A 628 24.74 -2.79 -4.54
N THR A 629 24.34 -3.53 -5.56
CA THR A 629 24.77 -3.22 -6.92
C THR A 629 24.03 -1.98 -7.40
N ARG A 630 24.76 -1.04 -8.01
CA ARG A 630 24.16 0.14 -8.66
C ARG A 630 23.54 -0.19 -10.02
N LEU A 631 23.15 -1.45 -10.22
CA LEU A 631 22.73 -2.02 -11.49
C LEU A 631 21.40 -2.77 -11.31
N GLY A 632 20.33 -2.10 -11.71
CA GLY A 632 19.03 -2.71 -11.92
C GLY A 632 18.75 -3.02 -13.39
N VAL A 633 17.55 -3.54 -13.62
CA VAL A 633 17.00 -3.77 -14.96
C VAL A 633 15.51 -3.41 -14.99
N ASN A 634 15.04 -2.95 -16.14
CA ASN A 634 13.61 -2.79 -16.39
C ASN A 634 13.00 -4.13 -16.83
N TRP A 635 11.83 -4.46 -16.29
CA TRP A 635 11.04 -5.62 -16.69
C TRP A 635 9.69 -5.16 -17.21
N GLY A 636 9.57 -5.16 -18.55
CA GLY A 636 8.32 -4.95 -19.27
C GLY A 636 7.50 -6.24 -19.43
N THR A 637 6.21 -6.08 -19.73
CA THR A 637 5.21 -7.17 -19.79
C THR A 637 4.44 -7.21 -21.10
N ARG A 638 4.78 -6.36 -22.08
CA ARG A 638 4.13 -6.23 -23.39
C ARG A 638 4.63 -7.31 -24.35
N ALA A 639 4.38 -8.58 -24.00
CA ALA A 639 4.66 -9.75 -24.83
C ALA A 639 3.39 -10.56 -25.14
N SER A 640 3.33 -11.24 -26.29
CA SER A 640 2.23 -12.13 -26.69
C SER A 640 2.24 -13.44 -25.90
N HIS A 641 3.43 -13.96 -25.62
CA HIS A 641 3.67 -15.17 -24.83
C HIS A 641 4.66 -14.85 -23.70
N PRO A 642 4.26 -14.11 -22.67
CA PRO A 642 5.18 -13.68 -21.61
C PRO A 642 5.74 -14.88 -20.83
N LEU A 643 7.03 -14.82 -20.49
CA LEU A 643 7.64 -15.74 -19.54
C LEU A 643 6.88 -15.70 -18.20
N SER A 644 6.77 -16.87 -17.55
CA SER A 644 6.22 -16.96 -16.20
C SER A 644 7.00 -16.05 -15.23
N PRO A 645 6.33 -15.18 -14.44
CA PRO A 645 7.00 -14.26 -13.52
C PRO A 645 8.03 -14.92 -12.59
N ASN A 646 7.81 -16.16 -12.17
CA ASN A 646 8.76 -16.93 -11.35
C ASN A 646 10.06 -17.28 -12.11
N ILE A 647 9.97 -17.50 -13.43
CA ILE A 647 11.16 -17.72 -14.28
C ILE A 647 11.93 -16.41 -14.43
N VAL A 648 11.26 -15.26 -14.60
CA VAL A 648 11.93 -13.96 -14.76
C VAL A 648 12.58 -13.49 -13.46
N VAL A 649 11.91 -13.66 -12.31
CA VAL A 649 12.53 -13.42 -10.99
C VAL A 649 13.74 -14.31 -10.75
N LYS A 650 13.70 -15.58 -11.21
CA LYS A 650 14.88 -16.45 -11.19
C LYS A 650 15.97 -15.98 -12.16
N LEU A 651 15.62 -15.56 -13.38
CA LEU A 651 16.57 -15.05 -14.37
C LEU A 651 17.36 -13.85 -13.81
N MET A 652 16.68 -12.89 -13.18
CA MET A 652 17.34 -11.75 -12.55
C MET A 652 18.34 -12.19 -11.47
N LYS A 653 17.97 -13.15 -10.61
CA LYS A 653 18.83 -13.63 -9.51
C LYS A 653 19.97 -14.55 -9.97
N ASP A 654 19.73 -15.44 -10.94
CA ASP A 654 20.76 -16.27 -11.57
C ASP A 654 21.82 -15.39 -12.29
N ASN A 655 21.44 -14.17 -12.74
CA ASN A 655 22.35 -13.17 -13.30
C ASN A 655 22.87 -12.13 -12.29
N GLY A 656 22.32 -12.07 -11.07
CA GLY A 656 22.85 -11.23 -9.98
C GLY A 656 22.35 -9.80 -9.95
N PHE A 657 21.26 -9.45 -10.64
CA PHE A 657 20.56 -8.19 -10.43
C PHE A 657 19.90 -8.18 -9.03
N ASP A 658 20.00 -7.06 -8.31
CA ASP A 658 19.32 -6.83 -7.02
C ASP A 658 18.22 -5.76 -7.07
N LYS A 659 18.10 -5.03 -8.20
CA LYS A 659 17.11 -3.95 -8.42
C LYS A 659 16.30 -4.20 -9.70
N VAL A 660 14.98 -3.95 -9.66
CA VAL A 660 14.09 -4.05 -10.82
C VAL A 660 13.14 -2.84 -10.91
N LYS A 661 12.99 -2.28 -12.10
CA LYS A 661 11.97 -1.28 -12.42
C LYS A 661 10.84 -1.95 -13.21
N LEU A 662 9.60 -1.72 -12.78
CA LEU A 662 8.39 -2.15 -13.48
C LEU A 662 7.71 -0.91 -14.06
N PHE A 663 7.24 -0.97 -15.29
CA PHE A 663 6.46 0.12 -15.88
C PHE A 663 5.05 0.23 -15.27
N GLU A 664 4.49 -0.89 -14.80
CA GLU A 664 3.11 -1.00 -14.31
C GLU A 664 3.02 -1.91 -13.07
N ALA A 665 1.94 -1.75 -12.30
CA ALA A 665 1.73 -2.48 -11.04
C ALA A 665 1.02 -3.84 -11.24
N GLU A 666 1.65 -4.72 -12.01
CA GLU A 666 1.09 -6.02 -12.40
C GLU A 666 1.01 -7.02 -11.22
N PRO A 667 -0.19 -7.51 -10.81
CA PRO A 667 -0.34 -8.36 -9.64
C PRO A 667 0.46 -9.66 -9.67
N GLY A 668 0.49 -10.34 -10.82
CA GLY A 668 1.23 -11.61 -10.97
C GLY A 668 2.76 -11.44 -10.94
N VAL A 669 3.24 -10.27 -11.33
CA VAL A 669 4.66 -9.88 -11.24
C VAL A 669 5.03 -9.55 -9.80
N LEU A 670 4.22 -8.72 -9.13
CA LEU A 670 4.41 -8.34 -7.74
C LEU A 670 4.30 -9.56 -6.79
N ASP A 671 3.46 -10.55 -7.10
CA ASP A 671 3.38 -11.79 -6.33
C ASP A 671 4.61 -12.68 -6.45
N ALA A 672 5.23 -12.77 -7.64
CA ALA A 672 6.49 -13.49 -7.83
C ALA A 672 7.69 -12.78 -7.17
N LEU A 673 7.63 -11.46 -6.99
CA LEU A 673 8.66 -10.67 -6.32
C LEU A 673 8.66 -10.80 -4.78
N ARG A 674 7.63 -11.43 -4.18
CA ARG A 674 7.51 -11.62 -2.73
C ARG A 674 8.66 -12.44 -2.15
N ASN A 675 9.34 -11.89 -1.15
CA ASN A 675 10.53 -12.46 -0.50
C ASN A 675 11.69 -12.79 -1.48
N SER A 676 11.67 -12.23 -2.70
CA SER A 676 12.71 -12.46 -3.71
C SER A 676 14.06 -11.88 -3.30
N GLY A 677 14.05 -10.80 -2.51
CA GLY A 677 15.22 -9.99 -2.18
C GLY A 677 15.50 -8.85 -3.19
N LEU A 678 14.72 -8.75 -4.27
CA LEU A 678 14.86 -7.70 -5.27
C LEU A 678 14.19 -6.40 -4.79
N GLN A 679 14.92 -5.29 -4.88
CA GLN A 679 14.39 -3.95 -4.68
C GLN A 679 13.51 -3.54 -5.87
N VAL A 680 12.33 -2.98 -5.63
CA VAL A 680 11.38 -2.65 -6.71
C VAL A 680 11.17 -1.13 -6.84
N MET A 681 11.35 -0.61 -8.06
CA MET A 681 10.76 0.66 -8.51
C MET A 681 9.45 0.36 -9.26
N LEU A 682 8.34 0.87 -8.75
CA LEU A 682 6.99 0.58 -9.25
C LEU A 682 6.43 1.75 -10.07
N GLY A 683 6.20 1.52 -11.36
CA GLY A 683 5.69 2.52 -12.29
C GLY A 683 4.19 2.79 -12.20
N ILE A 684 3.84 4.00 -12.65
CA ILE A 684 2.48 4.51 -12.83
C ILE A 684 2.40 5.05 -14.26
N PRO A 685 1.54 4.48 -15.14
CA PRO A 685 1.36 5.00 -16.50
C PRO A 685 0.88 6.46 -16.55
N ASN A 686 1.17 7.15 -17.64
CA ASN A 686 0.78 8.55 -17.83
C ASN A 686 -0.74 8.79 -17.73
N ASP A 687 -1.56 7.81 -18.16
CA ASP A 687 -3.02 7.86 -18.07
C ASP A 687 -3.54 7.96 -16.62
N PHE A 688 -2.76 7.48 -15.64
CA PHE A 688 -3.09 7.60 -14.22
C PHE A 688 -2.73 8.97 -13.63
N LEU A 689 -1.92 9.80 -14.31
CA LEU A 689 -1.51 11.12 -13.78
C LEU A 689 -2.70 12.04 -13.54
N ALA A 690 -3.63 12.18 -14.48
CA ALA A 690 -4.81 13.03 -14.30
C ALA A 690 -5.77 12.50 -13.20
N PRO A 691 -6.12 11.20 -13.14
CA PRO A 691 -6.80 10.60 -11.99
C PRO A 691 -6.12 10.84 -10.65
N LEU A 692 -4.80 10.64 -10.56
CA LEU A 692 -4.03 10.82 -9.32
C LEU A 692 -3.93 12.29 -8.90
N ALA A 693 -3.74 13.20 -9.86
CA ALA A 693 -3.76 14.65 -9.65
C ALA A 693 -5.12 15.14 -9.10
N SER A 694 -6.24 14.51 -9.51
CA SER A 694 -7.59 14.93 -9.13
C SER A 694 -7.88 14.88 -7.61
N GLY A 695 -7.08 14.13 -6.84
CA GLY A 695 -7.01 14.28 -5.39
C GLY A 695 -6.35 13.11 -4.66
N VAL A 696 -5.72 13.42 -3.52
CA VAL A 696 -4.99 12.52 -2.61
C VAL A 696 -5.66 11.15 -2.43
N ARG A 697 -6.99 11.08 -2.34
CA ARG A 697 -7.69 9.79 -2.15
C ARG A 697 -7.43 8.78 -3.27
N VAL A 698 -7.36 9.20 -4.54
CA VAL A 698 -7.07 8.27 -5.65
C VAL A 698 -5.66 7.69 -5.50
N ALA A 699 -4.73 8.50 -5.02
CA ALA A 699 -3.39 8.05 -4.66
C ALA A 699 -3.37 7.16 -3.40
N GLU A 700 -4.20 7.42 -2.39
CA GLU A 700 -4.37 6.54 -1.22
C GLU A 700 -4.90 5.16 -1.62
N ASP A 701 -5.96 5.12 -2.43
CA ASP A 701 -6.57 3.88 -2.91
C ASP A 701 -5.59 3.10 -3.82
N TRP A 702 -4.79 3.79 -4.66
CA TRP A 702 -3.71 3.18 -5.48
C TRP A 702 -2.54 2.65 -4.62
N VAL A 703 -2.02 3.46 -3.68
CA VAL A 703 -0.93 3.08 -2.77
C VAL A 703 -1.34 1.89 -1.89
N ALA A 704 -2.58 1.88 -1.38
CA ALA A 704 -3.10 0.75 -0.60
C ALA A 704 -3.10 -0.55 -1.41
N LYS A 705 -3.63 -0.52 -2.65
CA LYS A 705 -3.73 -1.68 -3.54
C LYS A 705 -2.37 -2.18 -4.03
N ASN A 706 -1.51 -1.27 -4.48
CA ASN A 706 -0.33 -1.60 -5.30
C ASN A 706 1.00 -1.52 -4.53
N VAL A 707 1.06 -0.80 -3.40
CA VAL A 707 2.27 -0.68 -2.57
C VAL A 707 2.07 -1.37 -1.22
N SER A 708 1.15 -0.88 -0.37
CA SER A 708 0.99 -1.34 1.01
C SER A 708 0.65 -2.83 1.11
N ALA A 709 -0.24 -3.32 0.23
CA ALA A 709 -0.59 -4.73 0.17
C ALA A 709 0.59 -5.64 -0.21
N TYR A 710 1.55 -5.16 -1.00
CA TYR A 710 2.70 -5.96 -1.46
C TYR A 710 3.91 -5.84 -0.53
N VAL A 711 4.18 -4.66 0.03
CA VAL A 711 5.19 -4.48 1.09
C VAL A 711 4.87 -5.36 2.29
N SER A 712 3.62 -5.37 2.77
CA SER A 712 3.18 -6.25 3.86
C SER A 712 3.18 -7.75 3.51
N ARG A 713 3.18 -8.11 2.22
CA ARG A 713 3.27 -9.49 1.72
C ARG A 713 4.70 -9.92 1.33
N GLY A 714 5.70 -9.06 1.54
CA GLY A 714 7.14 -9.37 1.42
C GLY A 714 7.85 -8.81 0.18
N VAL A 715 7.28 -7.86 -0.57
CA VAL A 715 7.94 -7.21 -1.72
C VAL A 715 8.73 -5.98 -1.24
N ASP A 716 10.01 -5.87 -1.58
CA ASP A 716 10.87 -4.76 -1.15
C ASP A 716 10.74 -3.54 -2.07
N ILE A 717 9.55 -2.93 -2.10
CA ILE A 717 9.31 -1.70 -2.87
C ILE A 717 10.12 -0.54 -2.26
N ARG A 718 10.93 0.11 -3.10
CA ARG A 718 11.80 1.25 -2.75
C ARG A 718 11.34 2.55 -3.37
N TYR A 719 10.83 2.49 -4.60
CA TYR A 719 10.45 3.66 -5.36
C TYR A 719 9.07 3.53 -5.99
N VAL A 720 8.34 4.65 -6.12
CA VAL A 720 7.17 4.77 -6.99
C VAL A 720 7.48 5.81 -8.05
N ALA A 721 7.55 5.36 -9.31
CA ALA A 721 7.79 6.19 -10.48
C ALA A 721 6.46 6.74 -11.00
N VAL A 722 6.25 8.05 -10.83
CA VAL A 722 4.97 8.71 -11.12
C VAL A 722 4.97 9.25 -12.55
N GLY A 723 4.40 8.48 -13.48
CA GLY A 723 4.46 8.75 -14.93
C GLY A 723 5.61 7.99 -15.60
N ASN A 724 5.64 8.04 -16.93
CA ASN A 724 6.81 7.68 -17.74
C ASN A 724 7.04 8.75 -18.81
N GLU A 725 8.10 9.54 -18.65
CA GLU A 725 8.49 10.65 -19.54
C GLU A 725 7.36 11.66 -19.87
N PRO A 726 6.59 12.15 -18.88
CA PRO A 726 5.38 12.96 -19.11
C PRO A 726 5.60 14.31 -19.83
N PHE A 727 6.84 14.77 -20.00
CA PHE A 727 7.18 16.08 -20.59
C PHE A 727 7.83 16.00 -21.98
N LEU A 728 7.85 14.81 -22.59
CA LEU A 728 8.22 14.62 -24.00
C LEU A 728 7.50 15.61 -24.90
N LYS A 729 8.24 16.28 -25.79
CA LYS A 729 7.67 17.25 -26.77
C LYS A 729 6.52 16.65 -27.61
N THR A 730 6.55 15.34 -27.89
CA THR A 730 5.51 14.61 -28.62
C THR A 730 4.14 14.62 -27.92
N TYR A 731 4.10 14.65 -26.59
CA TYR A 731 2.85 14.73 -25.82
C TYR A 731 2.24 16.14 -25.77
N LYS A 732 2.85 17.16 -26.40
CA LYS A 732 2.29 18.52 -26.57
C LYS A 732 1.72 19.10 -25.26
N ASN A 733 2.49 18.96 -24.17
CA ASN A 733 2.17 19.43 -22.81
C ASN A 733 0.94 18.79 -22.14
N MET A 734 0.46 17.63 -22.61
CA MET A 734 -0.73 16.93 -22.06
C MET A 734 -0.65 16.65 -20.55
N PHE A 735 0.52 16.31 -20.02
CA PHE A 735 0.70 15.88 -18.63
C PHE A 735 1.34 16.91 -17.69
N THR A 736 1.74 18.10 -18.18
CA THR A 736 2.45 19.13 -17.38
C THR A 736 1.66 19.55 -16.14
N ASN A 737 0.38 19.88 -16.34
CA ASN A 737 -0.54 20.29 -15.27
C ASN A 737 -0.94 19.16 -14.31
N ALA A 738 -0.69 17.89 -14.66
CA ALA A 738 -1.08 16.73 -13.86
C ALA A 738 0.08 16.12 -13.06
N THR A 739 1.31 16.19 -13.58
CA THR A 739 2.45 15.41 -13.05
C THR A 739 2.83 15.82 -11.62
N LEU A 740 3.06 17.12 -11.35
CA LEU A 740 3.42 17.56 -9.99
C LEU A 740 2.30 17.31 -8.95
N PRO A 741 1.00 17.61 -9.22
CA PRO A 741 -0.08 17.24 -8.32
C PRO A 741 -0.22 15.72 -8.09
N ALA A 742 0.00 14.88 -9.12
CA ALA A 742 0.00 13.42 -8.95
C ALA A 742 1.16 12.95 -8.05
N LEU A 743 2.36 13.49 -8.27
CA LEU A 743 3.57 13.25 -7.48
C LEU A 743 3.37 13.63 -6.01
N GLN A 744 2.77 14.80 -5.76
CA GLN A 744 2.39 15.28 -4.43
C GLN A 744 1.35 14.37 -3.75
N ASN A 745 0.31 13.96 -4.48
CA ASN A 745 -0.75 13.11 -3.96
C ASN A 745 -0.25 11.69 -3.62
N ILE A 746 0.63 11.09 -4.44
CA ILE A 746 1.29 9.80 -4.14
C ILE A 746 2.19 9.92 -2.91
N GLN A 747 2.99 10.97 -2.78
CA GLN A 747 3.84 11.16 -1.60
C GLN A 747 3.02 11.33 -0.32
N ALA A 748 1.93 12.09 -0.36
CA ALA A 748 0.99 12.21 0.77
C ALA A 748 0.35 10.86 1.14
N ALA A 749 -0.02 10.04 0.15
CA ALA A 749 -0.56 8.70 0.34
C ALA A 749 0.47 7.73 0.96
N LEU A 750 1.73 7.76 0.50
CA LEU A 750 2.83 6.96 1.09
C LEU A 750 3.11 7.37 2.55
N ILE A 751 3.09 8.66 2.87
CA ILE A 751 3.21 9.15 4.25
C ILE A 751 2.03 8.64 5.10
N LYS A 752 0.80 8.75 4.61
CA LYS A 752 -0.40 8.28 5.31
C LYS A 752 -0.42 6.76 5.55
N ALA A 753 0.15 5.98 4.63
CA ALA A 753 0.34 4.54 4.77
C ALA A 753 1.46 4.15 5.75
N GLY A 754 2.20 5.12 6.33
CA GLY A 754 3.39 4.88 7.15
C GLY A 754 4.66 4.55 6.35
N LEU A 755 4.59 4.56 5.01
CA LEU A 755 5.62 4.09 4.11
C LEU A 755 6.59 5.17 3.62
N GLY A 756 6.31 6.47 3.77
CA GLY A 756 7.13 7.58 3.23
C GLY A 756 8.59 7.69 3.72
N ARG A 757 9.00 6.83 4.66
CA ARG A 757 10.41 6.62 5.06
C ARG A 757 11.08 5.45 4.32
N GLN A 758 10.33 4.41 3.94
CA GLN A 758 10.81 3.22 3.22
C GLN A 758 10.72 3.37 1.71
N VAL A 759 9.61 3.95 1.23
CA VAL A 759 9.27 4.12 -0.18
C VAL A 759 9.37 5.60 -0.53
N LYS A 760 10.08 5.92 -1.61
CA LYS A 760 10.21 7.28 -2.13
C LYS A 760 9.49 7.44 -3.47
N ILE A 761 8.92 8.61 -3.71
CA ILE A 761 8.50 9.00 -5.05
C ILE A 761 9.70 9.25 -5.96
N THR A 762 9.47 9.18 -7.27
CA THR A 762 10.31 9.81 -8.29
C THR A 762 9.44 10.05 -9.54
N VAL A 763 9.97 10.74 -10.55
CA VAL A 763 9.38 10.82 -11.89
C VAL A 763 10.49 10.47 -12.90
N PRO A 764 10.32 9.42 -13.74
CA PRO A 764 11.17 9.19 -14.90
C PRO A 764 10.90 10.26 -15.96
N LEU A 765 11.94 10.98 -16.35
CA LEU A 765 11.91 11.99 -17.39
C LEU A 765 12.83 11.59 -18.53
N ASN A 766 12.49 11.96 -19.76
CA ASN A 766 13.43 11.87 -20.88
C ASN A 766 14.55 12.91 -20.72
N ALA A 767 15.73 12.67 -21.29
CA ALA A 767 16.76 13.68 -21.47
C ALA A 767 16.27 14.96 -22.21
N ASP A 768 15.16 14.88 -22.96
CA ASP A 768 14.54 16.03 -23.64
C ASP A 768 14.08 17.18 -22.72
N VAL A 769 14.05 16.99 -21.39
CA VAL A 769 13.63 18.03 -20.41
C VAL A 769 14.70 19.09 -20.12
N TYR A 770 15.91 18.94 -20.67
CA TYR A 770 16.97 19.95 -20.63
C TYR A 770 17.57 20.21 -22.02
N GLU A 771 18.15 21.39 -22.19
CA GLU A 771 18.71 21.89 -23.43
C GLU A 771 20.04 22.64 -23.17
N SER A 772 20.91 22.68 -24.17
CA SER A 772 22.19 23.42 -24.19
C SER A 772 22.28 24.18 -25.51
N SER A 773 22.69 25.44 -25.47
CA SER A 773 22.66 26.36 -26.62
C SER A 773 23.76 26.09 -27.65
N SER A 774 24.97 25.75 -27.21
CA SER A 774 26.11 25.36 -28.07
C SER A 774 26.38 23.85 -28.11
N GLY A 775 25.65 23.07 -27.32
CA GLY A 775 25.84 21.62 -27.19
C GLY A 775 26.88 21.19 -26.14
N VAL A 776 27.55 22.13 -25.46
CA VAL A 776 28.43 21.81 -24.32
C VAL A 776 27.63 21.61 -23.01
N PRO A 777 28.01 20.67 -22.13
CA PRO A 777 27.24 20.40 -20.92
C PRO A 777 27.12 21.56 -19.92
N SER A 778 28.14 22.42 -19.74
CA SER A 778 28.09 23.55 -18.79
C SER A 778 27.03 24.60 -19.12
N GLU A 779 26.63 24.72 -20.39
CA GLU A 779 25.51 25.57 -20.82
C GLU A 779 24.14 25.00 -20.42
N GLY A 780 24.06 23.70 -20.09
CA GLY A 780 22.83 22.98 -19.78
C GLY A 780 21.88 23.69 -18.82
N ASN A 781 20.59 23.71 -19.16
CA ASN A 781 19.50 24.15 -18.30
C ASN A 781 18.21 23.38 -18.62
N PHE A 782 17.21 23.39 -17.74
CA PHE A 782 15.88 22.85 -18.04
C PHE A 782 15.18 23.65 -19.14
N ARG A 783 14.38 22.99 -19.98
CA ARG A 783 13.76 23.66 -21.12
C ARG A 783 12.89 24.85 -20.68
N SER A 784 12.94 25.93 -21.45
CA SER A 784 12.19 27.16 -21.18
C SER A 784 10.67 26.98 -21.02
N ASP A 785 10.04 26.01 -21.69
CA ASP A 785 8.59 25.73 -21.61
C ASP A 785 8.15 25.06 -20.30
N ILE A 786 9.06 24.37 -19.60
CA ILE A 786 8.78 23.63 -18.36
C ILE A 786 9.67 24.03 -17.18
N HIS A 787 10.59 24.99 -17.33
CA HIS A 787 11.62 25.39 -16.36
C HIS A 787 11.08 25.58 -14.93
N SER A 788 9.98 26.32 -14.76
CA SER A 788 9.35 26.59 -13.45
C SER A 788 8.67 25.35 -12.84
N LEU A 789 8.08 24.48 -13.67
CA LEU A 789 7.52 23.20 -13.26
C LEU A 789 8.63 22.22 -12.85
N MET A 790 9.74 22.19 -13.60
CA MET A 790 10.92 21.39 -13.29
C MET A 790 11.54 21.77 -11.96
N ILE A 791 11.78 23.07 -11.70
CA ILE A 791 12.23 23.55 -10.38
C ILE A 791 11.24 23.13 -9.28
N SER A 792 9.93 23.27 -9.51
CA SER A 792 8.91 22.90 -8.52
C SER A 792 8.90 21.40 -8.21
N ILE A 793 9.18 20.54 -9.19
CA ILE A 793 9.33 19.09 -9.02
C ILE A 793 10.62 18.75 -8.30
N ILE A 794 11.75 19.35 -8.69
CA ILE A 794 13.08 19.10 -8.10
C ILE A 794 13.11 19.56 -6.63
N GLN A 795 12.53 20.72 -6.32
CA GLN A 795 12.33 21.17 -4.93
C GLN A 795 11.49 20.16 -4.15
N PHE A 796 10.35 19.72 -4.70
CA PHE A 796 9.48 18.77 -4.01
C PHE A 796 10.12 17.39 -3.78
N LEU A 797 10.97 16.92 -4.70
CA LEU A 797 11.78 15.72 -4.51
C LEU A 797 12.84 15.94 -3.41
N SER A 798 13.52 17.09 -3.43
CA SER A 798 14.52 17.49 -2.42
C SER A 798 13.92 17.51 -1.01
N ASP A 799 12.79 18.19 -0.83
CA ASP A 799 12.08 18.34 0.46
C ASP A 799 11.64 16.99 1.05
N ASN A 800 11.45 15.97 0.21
CA ASN A 800 11.03 14.64 0.60
C ASN A 800 12.18 13.62 0.68
N ALA A 801 13.43 14.06 0.48
CA ALA A 801 14.62 13.22 0.34
C ALA A 801 14.40 12.08 -0.68
N ALA A 802 13.98 12.47 -1.89
CA ALA A 802 13.65 11.59 -3.00
C ALA A 802 14.55 11.89 -4.23
N PRO A 803 14.91 10.88 -5.05
CA PRO A 803 15.77 11.09 -6.22
C PRO A 803 14.98 11.59 -7.43
N LEU A 804 15.67 12.31 -8.31
CA LEU A 804 15.24 12.52 -9.69
C LEU A 804 15.58 11.28 -10.54
N THR A 805 14.71 10.87 -11.46
CA THR A 805 14.99 9.77 -12.39
C THR A 805 15.06 10.31 -13.82
N ILE A 806 16.14 10.00 -14.53
CA ILE A 806 16.35 10.42 -15.91
C ILE A 806 16.58 9.20 -16.81
N ASN A 807 15.98 9.21 -17.99
CA ASN A 807 16.14 8.20 -19.01
C ASN A 807 17.04 8.77 -20.12
N ILE A 808 18.09 8.03 -20.50
CA ILE A 808 19.15 8.51 -21.40
C ILE A 808 19.39 7.47 -22.50
N TYR A 809 19.22 7.87 -23.76
CA TYR A 809 19.21 6.97 -24.91
C TYR A 809 20.28 7.34 -25.97
N PRO A 810 21.57 6.99 -25.77
CA PRO A 810 22.64 7.29 -26.74
C PRO A 810 22.40 6.77 -28.16
N PHE A 811 21.65 5.67 -28.30
CA PHE A 811 21.19 5.15 -29.60
C PHE A 811 20.41 6.20 -30.42
N LEU A 812 19.57 7.02 -29.78
CA LEU A 812 18.74 8.00 -30.49
C LEU A 812 19.56 9.11 -31.16
N SER A 813 20.81 9.35 -30.74
CA SER A 813 21.71 10.28 -31.42
C SER A 813 22.11 9.79 -32.82
N LEU A 814 22.36 8.48 -32.99
CA LEU A 814 22.66 7.87 -34.29
C LEU A 814 21.41 7.64 -35.15
N TYR A 815 20.25 7.46 -34.53
CA TYR A 815 18.97 7.35 -35.23
C TYR A 815 18.49 8.71 -35.76
N ALA A 816 18.74 9.81 -35.03
CA ALA A 816 18.33 11.16 -35.41
C ALA A 816 19.30 11.88 -36.36
N ASP A 817 20.60 11.61 -36.29
CA ASP A 817 21.61 12.18 -37.20
C ASP A 817 22.58 11.09 -37.73
N PRO A 818 22.52 10.76 -39.04
CA PRO A 818 23.45 9.84 -39.70
C PRO A 818 24.93 10.28 -39.66
N HIS A 819 25.23 11.54 -39.35
CA HIS A 819 26.60 12.06 -39.24
C HIS A 819 27.12 12.08 -37.79
N PHE A 820 26.30 11.67 -36.81
CA PHE A 820 26.69 11.67 -35.41
C PHE A 820 27.91 10.75 -35.18
N PRO A 821 28.98 11.20 -34.49
CA PRO A 821 30.21 10.41 -34.37
C PRO A 821 30.01 9.07 -33.65
N ILE A 822 30.05 7.96 -34.40
CA ILE A 822 29.74 6.61 -33.91
C ILE A 822 30.51 6.25 -32.63
N ASP A 823 31.81 6.53 -32.54
CA ASP A 823 32.59 6.19 -31.34
C ASP A 823 32.29 7.09 -30.12
N PHE A 824 31.75 8.31 -30.33
CA PHE A 824 31.24 9.14 -29.23
C PHE A 824 29.96 8.55 -28.60
N ALA A 825 29.27 7.63 -29.28
CA ALA A 825 28.14 6.91 -28.69
C ALA A 825 28.55 5.82 -27.66
N PHE A 826 29.84 5.49 -27.54
CA PHE A 826 30.32 4.37 -26.71
C PHE A 826 31.40 4.75 -25.69
N PHE A 827 31.46 3.99 -24.60
CA PHE A 827 32.37 4.20 -23.47
C PHE A 827 33.86 3.96 -23.76
N ALA A 828 34.22 3.50 -24.96
CA ALA A 828 35.61 3.40 -25.39
C ALA A 828 36.25 4.79 -25.64
N GLY A 829 35.42 5.79 -25.95
CA GLY A 829 35.84 7.16 -26.21
C GLY A 829 36.03 7.49 -27.69
N THR A 830 35.89 8.77 -28.03
CA THR A 830 36.23 9.35 -29.34
C THR A 830 37.57 10.09 -29.30
N ASN A 831 38.25 10.15 -30.45
CA ASN A 831 39.45 10.99 -30.67
C ASN A 831 39.11 12.48 -30.85
N ALA A 832 37.83 12.83 -31.04
CA ALA A 832 37.33 14.21 -31.14
C ALA A 832 36.31 14.48 -30.00
N PRO A 833 36.77 14.64 -28.74
CA PRO A 833 35.89 14.80 -27.60
C PRO A 833 35.25 16.19 -27.54
N VAL A 834 34.09 16.29 -26.88
CA VAL A 834 33.48 17.60 -26.57
C VAL A 834 34.25 18.24 -25.42
N VAL A 835 34.88 19.39 -25.68
CA VAL A 835 35.66 20.16 -24.70
C VAL A 835 34.79 21.27 -24.12
N ASP A 836 34.67 21.29 -22.79
CA ASP A 836 33.77 22.11 -22.00
C ASP A 836 34.57 22.79 -20.87
N GLY A 837 35.23 23.89 -21.21
CA GLY A 837 36.18 24.57 -20.32
C GLY A 837 37.38 23.67 -19.98
N THR A 838 37.42 23.19 -18.73
CA THR A 838 38.46 22.27 -18.23
C THR A 838 38.04 20.79 -18.25
N ILE A 839 36.80 20.49 -18.64
CA ILE A 839 36.25 19.14 -18.73
C ILE A 839 36.28 18.69 -20.20
N SER A 840 36.57 17.41 -20.44
CA SER A 840 36.52 16.79 -21.76
C SER A 840 35.67 15.53 -21.70
N TYR A 841 34.66 15.46 -22.57
CA TYR A 841 33.73 14.33 -22.64
C TYR A 841 34.07 13.47 -23.85
N THR A 842 34.45 12.23 -23.59
CA THR A 842 34.80 11.25 -24.63
C THR A 842 33.61 10.42 -25.11
N ASN A 843 32.46 10.50 -24.44
CA ASN A 843 31.23 9.80 -24.81
C ASN A 843 29.97 10.62 -24.48
N VAL A 844 28.90 10.40 -25.23
CA VAL A 844 27.64 11.16 -25.16
C VAL A 844 26.85 10.90 -23.88
N PHE A 845 26.97 9.73 -23.24
CA PHE A 845 26.32 9.47 -21.96
C PHE A 845 26.86 10.41 -20.87
N ASP A 846 28.19 10.48 -20.73
CA ASP A 846 28.83 11.35 -19.75
C ASP A 846 28.47 12.83 -20.00
N ALA A 847 28.48 13.27 -21.26
CA ALA A 847 28.09 14.63 -21.63
C ALA A 847 26.61 14.94 -21.31
N ASN A 848 25.70 14.04 -21.69
CA ASN A 848 24.26 14.21 -21.49
C ASN A 848 23.88 14.18 -20.00
N TYR A 849 24.44 13.24 -19.23
CA TYR A 849 24.24 13.16 -17.78
C TYR A 849 24.80 14.39 -17.06
N ASP A 850 25.99 14.86 -17.43
CA ASP A 850 26.56 16.07 -16.81
C ASP A 850 25.87 17.36 -17.26
N THR A 851 25.17 17.37 -18.40
CA THR A 851 24.25 18.47 -18.79
C THR A 851 23.11 18.60 -17.77
N LEU A 852 22.54 17.48 -17.30
CA LEU A 852 21.58 17.47 -16.19
C LEU A 852 22.21 17.91 -14.87
N VAL A 853 23.44 17.49 -14.56
CA VAL A 853 24.15 17.92 -13.34
C VAL A 853 24.37 19.43 -13.33
N TRP A 854 24.77 20.02 -14.47
CA TRP A 854 24.90 21.47 -14.61
C TRP A 854 23.55 22.21 -14.54
N ALA A 855 22.48 21.67 -15.15
CA ALA A 855 21.13 22.23 -15.03
C ALA A 855 20.62 22.22 -13.58
N LEU A 856 20.90 21.16 -12.82
CA LEU A 856 20.60 21.06 -11.38
C LEU A 856 21.43 22.08 -10.57
N GLU A 857 22.71 22.22 -10.86
CA GLU A 857 23.64 23.13 -10.16
C GLU A 857 23.26 24.61 -10.39
N LYS A 858 22.98 25.02 -11.63
CA LYS A 858 22.46 26.36 -11.98
C LYS A 858 21.20 26.73 -11.22
N ASN A 859 20.31 25.76 -11.00
CA ASN A 859 19.03 25.97 -10.33
C ASN A 859 19.08 25.72 -8.81
N GLY A 860 20.28 25.58 -8.22
CA GLY A 860 20.47 25.50 -6.76
C GLY A 860 20.40 24.11 -6.14
N PHE A 861 20.41 23.04 -6.94
CA PHE A 861 20.29 21.65 -6.48
C PHE A 861 21.52 20.75 -6.79
N PRO A 862 22.79 21.18 -6.62
CA PRO A 862 23.97 20.37 -6.98
C PRO A 862 24.07 19.04 -6.22
N GLY A 863 23.44 18.93 -5.05
CA GLY A 863 23.40 17.70 -4.25
C GLY A 863 22.34 16.67 -4.69
N MET A 864 21.42 17.02 -5.59
CA MET A 864 20.24 16.20 -5.94
C MET A 864 20.64 14.78 -6.37
N PRO A 865 20.16 13.71 -5.69
CA PRO A 865 20.39 12.33 -6.14
C PRO A 865 19.70 12.07 -7.48
N VAL A 866 20.42 11.41 -8.40
CA VAL A 866 19.92 11.07 -9.74
C VAL A 866 20.03 9.56 -9.95
N ILE A 867 18.95 8.96 -10.46
CA ILE A 867 18.88 7.58 -10.97
C ILE A 867 18.82 7.65 -12.49
N VAL A 868 19.56 6.80 -13.19
CA VAL A 868 19.36 6.56 -14.63
C VAL A 868 18.32 5.45 -14.77
N GLY A 869 17.07 5.82 -15.09
CA GLY A 869 15.90 4.94 -15.04
C GLY A 869 15.74 3.99 -16.22
N GLU A 870 16.24 4.40 -17.39
CA GLU A 870 16.29 3.61 -18.62
C GLU A 870 17.54 4.02 -19.40
N ILE A 871 18.38 3.04 -19.73
CA ILE A 871 19.56 3.19 -20.59
C ILE A 871 19.94 1.84 -21.18
N GLY A 872 20.39 1.81 -22.43
CA GLY A 872 20.73 0.57 -23.12
C GLY A 872 20.95 0.82 -24.59
N TRP A 873 20.71 -0.21 -25.39
CA TRP A 873 20.83 -0.15 -26.85
C TRP A 873 20.02 -1.29 -27.48
N PRO A 874 19.17 -1.04 -28.50
CA PRO A 874 18.35 -2.07 -29.13
C PRO A 874 19.16 -2.99 -30.05
N THR A 875 18.72 -4.24 -30.21
CA THR A 875 19.52 -5.29 -30.88
C THR A 875 19.10 -5.61 -32.31
N ASP A 876 17.95 -5.09 -32.73
CA ASP A 876 17.35 -5.28 -34.05
C ASP A 876 16.35 -4.12 -34.32
N GLY A 877 15.83 -3.99 -35.54
CA GLY A 877 14.79 -3.02 -35.91
C GLY A 877 15.29 -1.68 -36.48
N ASP A 878 16.60 -1.49 -36.63
CA ASP A 878 17.27 -0.38 -37.32
C ASP A 878 18.72 -0.77 -37.65
N GLN A 879 19.36 -0.14 -38.65
CA GLN A 879 20.76 -0.38 -39.00
C GLN A 879 21.76 -0.18 -37.83
N ASN A 880 21.49 0.76 -36.93
CA ASN A 880 22.29 1.00 -35.72
C ASN A 880 21.83 0.15 -34.52
N ALA A 881 20.67 -0.51 -34.62
CA ALA A 881 20.16 -1.43 -33.62
C ALA A 881 20.63 -2.85 -33.94
N ASN A 882 21.83 -3.21 -33.47
CA ASN A 882 22.44 -4.52 -33.78
C ASN A 882 23.16 -5.13 -32.57
N LEU A 883 23.31 -6.46 -32.58
CA LEU A 883 23.96 -7.24 -31.51
C LEU A 883 25.39 -6.77 -31.18
N GLY A 884 26.13 -6.27 -32.17
CA GLY A 884 27.50 -5.78 -32.00
C GLY A 884 27.55 -4.49 -31.17
N TYR A 885 26.76 -3.49 -31.55
CA TYR A 885 26.66 -2.21 -30.85
C TYR A 885 25.99 -2.39 -29.48
N ALA A 886 24.94 -3.22 -29.38
CA ALA A 886 24.30 -3.51 -28.10
C ALA A 886 25.25 -4.18 -27.09
N ARG A 887 26.14 -5.06 -27.56
CA ARG A 887 27.21 -5.62 -26.73
C ARG A 887 28.27 -4.56 -26.38
N LYS A 888 28.76 -3.77 -27.35
CA LYS A 888 29.77 -2.70 -27.15
C LYS A 888 29.32 -1.69 -26.09
N PHE A 889 28.06 -1.26 -26.17
CA PHE A 889 27.47 -0.30 -25.25
C PHE A 889 27.24 -0.88 -23.84
N ASN A 890 26.47 -1.96 -23.73
CA ASN A 890 26.07 -2.51 -22.44
C ASN A 890 27.26 -3.07 -21.64
N GLN A 891 28.28 -3.65 -22.31
CA GLN A 891 29.50 -4.06 -21.61
C GLN A 891 30.27 -2.84 -21.06
N GLY A 892 30.38 -1.75 -21.83
CA GLY A 892 31.03 -0.53 -21.37
C GLY A 892 30.33 0.08 -20.15
N LEU A 893 28.99 0.14 -20.18
CA LEU A 893 28.17 0.61 -19.06
C LEU A 893 28.40 -0.22 -17.78
N ILE A 894 28.28 -1.55 -17.89
CA ILE A 894 28.44 -2.47 -16.77
C ILE A 894 29.86 -2.41 -16.19
N SER A 895 30.90 -2.39 -17.05
CA SER A 895 32.29 -2.29 -16.61
C SER A 895 32.55 -1.01 -15.79
N ARG A 896 31.98 0.13 -16.19
CA ARG A 896 32.08 1.40 -15.43
C ARG A 896 31.41 1.32 -14.07
N ILE A 897 30.21 0.72 -14.01
CA ILE A 897 29.47 0.54 -12.75
C ILE A 897 30.24 -0.39 -11.79
N ILE A 898 30.83 -1.48 -12.28
CA ILE A 898 31.68 -2.39 -11.50
C ILE A 898 32.94 -1.70 -10.99
N GLN A 899 33.57 -0.85 -11.81
CA GLN A 899 34.73 -0.03 -11.44
C GLN A 899 34.37 1.14 -10.50
N GLY A 900 33.08 1.41 -10.27
CA GLY A 900 32.62 2.54 -9.47
C GLY A 900 32.84 3.90 -10.14
N GLN A 901 32.97 3.95 -11.47
CA GLN A 901 33.27 5.15 -12.23
C GLN A 901 32.01 5.99 -12.50
N GLY A 902 31.93 7.17 -11.88
CA GLY A 902 30.99 8.23 -12.28
C GLY A 902 31.51 9.08 -13.45
N THR A 903 30.75 10.12 -13.79
CA THR A 903 30.98 11.02 -14.93
C THR A 903 32.10 12.05 -14.67
N PRO A 904 32.57 12.81 -15.68
CA PRO A 904 33.60 13.82 -15.50
C PRO A 904 33.28 14.92 -14.46
N LYS A 905 32.05 15.46 -14.40
CA LYS A 905 31.61 16.40 -13.35
C LYS A 905 31.24 15.65 -12.07
N ARG A 906 30.50 14.53 -12.16
CA ARG A 906 29.98 13.79 -10.99
C ARG A 906 30.65 12.43 -10.82
N LYS A 907 31.83 12.45 -10.17
CA LYS A 907 32.69 11.26 -9.95
C LYS A 907 32.01 10.08 -9.24
N THR A 908 30.94 10.31 -8.48
CA THR A 908 30.14 9.24 -7.84
C THR A 908 29.13 8.68 -8.85
N PRO A 909 29.15 7.38 -9.17
CA PRO A 909 28.23 6.79 -10.13
C PRO A 909 26.77 6.79 -9.61
N PRO A 910 25.78 7.04 -10.48
CA PRO A 910 24.36 6.90 -10.15
C PRO A 910 23.96 5.42 -9.96
N ASP A 911 22.75 5.20 -9.45
CA ASP A 911 22.02 3.95 -9.69
C ASP A 911 21.53 3.93 -11.15
N VAL A 912 21.67 2.79 -11.82
CA VAL A 912 21.40 2.63 -13.26
C VAL A 912 20.51 1.42 -13.50
N TYR A 913 19.48 1.57 -14.34
CA TYR A 913 18.60 0.49 -14.77
C TYR A 913 18.71 0.25 -16.28
N ILE A 914 19.13 -0.95 -16.68
CA ILE A 914 19.19 -1.34 -18.10
C ILE A 914 17.76 -1.32 -18.70
N PHE A 915 17.61 -0.82 -19.93
CA PHE A 915 16.34 -0.55 -20.61
C PHE A 915 15.37 -1.74 -20.66
N GLY A 916 15.87 -2.97 -20.87
CA GLY A 916 15.02 -4.15 -20.96
C GLY A 916 15.76 -5.43 -20.57
N LEU A 917 15.11 -6.27 -19.75
CA LEU A 917 15.59 -7.62 -19.46
C LEU A 917 15.36 -8.57 -20.64
N ILE A 918 14.14 -8.56 -21.18
CA ILE A 918 13.65 -9.38 -22.31
C ILE A 918 12.97 -8.48 -23.33
N ASP A 919 12.78 -8.98 -24.55
CA ASP A 919 12.04 -8.30 -25.62
C ASP A 919 10.52 -8.31 -25.43
N GLU A 920 9.85 -7.38 -26.12
CA GLU A 920 8.42 -7.10 -25.97
C GLU A 920 7.74 -7.01 -27.35
N ASP A 921 7.38 -8.16 -27.94
CA ASP A 921 6.76 -8.28 -29.28
C ASP A 921 5.38 -7.59 -29.41
N ARG A 922 4.77 -7.17 -28.29
CA ARG A 922 3.52 -6.38 -28.22
C ARG A 922 3.74 -4.92 -27.81
N LYS A 923 4.98 -4.43 -27.69
CA LYS A 923 5.26 -2.99 -27.54
C LYS A 923 4.86 -2.22 -28.81
N SER A 924 4.54 -0.94 -28.68
CA SER A 924 4.27 -0.11 -29.85
C SER A 924 5.55 0.18 -30.63
N ILE A 925 5.39 0.40 -31.93
CA ILE A 925 6.46 0.73 -32.88
C ILE A 925 6.34 2.15 -33.43
N ASP A 926 5.45 2.99 -32.87
CA ASP A 926 5.29 4.39 -33.28
C ASP A 926 6.60 5.22 -33.25
N PRO A 927 7.55 4.99 -32.31
CA PRO A 927 8.88 5.61 -32.36
C PRO A 927 9.84 5.00 -33.41
N GLY A 928 9.61 3.74 -33.79
CA GLY A 928 10.44 2.94 -34.70
C GLY A 928 10.39 1.44 -34.38
N ASN A 929 10.79 0.61 -35.35
CA ASN A 929 10.80 -0.86 -35.24
C ASN A 929 11.70 -1.38 -34.09
N PHE A 930 12.77 -0.65 -33.75
CA PHE A 930 13.72 -1.01 -32.70
C PHE A 930 13.12 -1.10 -31.28
N GLU A 931 11.93 -0.53 -31.05
CA GLU A 931 11.31 -0.43 -29.73
C GLU A 931 11.03 -1.77 -29.05
N ARG A 932 10.91 -2.85 -29.82
CA ARG A 932 10.67 -4.21 -29.31
C ARG A 932 11.93 -4.93 -28.84
N HIS A 933 13.12 -4.43 -29.24
CA HIS A 933 14.38 -5.17 -29.27
C HIS A 933 15.42 -4.74 -28.23
N TRP A 934 15.01 -4.02 -27.18
CA TRP A 934 15.91 -3.53 -26.13
C TRP A 934 16.29 -4.57 -25.07
N GLY A 935 15.80 -5.82 -25.16
CA GLY A 935 16.12 -6.88 -24.21
C GLY A 935 17.58 -7.33 -24.28
N VAL A 936 18.24 -7.47 -23.12
CA VAL A 936 19.56 -8.15 -23.02
C VAL A 936 19.45 -9.65 -23.36
N PHE A 937 18.29 -10.23 -23.07
CA PHE A 937 17.87 -11.56 -23.48
C PHE A 937 16.75 -11.45 -24.53
N ASN A 938 16.53 -12.52 -25.30
CA ASN A 938 15.35 -12.64 -26.16
C ASN A 938 14.07 -12.74 -25.29
N TYR A 939 12.89 -12.67 -25.91
CA TYR A 939 11.58 -12.85 -25.25
C TYR A 939 11.50 -14.13 -24.36
N ASP A 940 12.23 -15.19 -24.71
CA ASP A 940 12.30 -16.46 -23.98
C ASP A 940 13.38 -16.55 -22.90
N GLY A 941 14.16 -15.48 -22.70
CA GLY A 941 15.25 -15.44 -21.73
C GLY A 941 16.52 -16.17 -22.18
N THR A 942 16.67 -16.51 -23.47
CA THR A 942 17.95 -16.93 -24.04
C THR A 942 18.88 -15.74 -24.29
N ILE A 943 20.20 -15.97 -24.25
CA ILE A 943 21.20 -14.89 -24.31
C ILE A 943 21.39 -14.43 -25.76
N LYS A 944 21.27 -13.11 -26.00
CA LYS A 944 21.60 -12.50 -27.29
C LYS A 944 23.10 -12.35 -27.52
N TYR A 945 23.81 -11.81 -26.54
CA TYR A 945 25.24 -11.52 -26.62
C TYR A 945 25.91 -11.70 -25.25
N LYS A 946 27.21 -12.03 -25.25
CA LYS A 946 27.97 -12.27 -24.01
C LYS A 946 28.35 -10.95 -23.33
N LEU A 947 27.89 -10.78 -22.09
CA LEU A 947 28.36 -9.79 -21.13
C LEU A 947 29.10 -10.48 -19.98
N ASP A 948 30.13 -9.80 -19.46
CA ASP A 948 30.78 -10.07 -18.16
C ASP A 948 30.21 -9.12 -17.10
N LEU A 949 29.79 -9.69 -15.97
CA LEU A 949 29.20 -9.00 -14.81
C LEU A 949 30.19 -8.86 -13.64
N GLY A 950 31.46 -9.18 -13.84
CA GLY A 950 32.55 -8.93 -12.91
C GLY A 950 32.89 -10.12 -12.00
N SER A 951 33.29 -9.79 -10.77
CA SER A 951 33.94 -10.68 -9.77
C SER A 951 33.62 -12.17 -9.93
N ASN A 952 34.66 -12.96 -10.24
CA ASN A 952 34.63 -14.38 -10.63
C ASN A 952 34.17 -14.67 -12.08
N ASN A 953 34.37 -13.73 -13.01
CA ASN A 953 34.21 -13.92 -14.46
C ASN A 953 32.77 -14.33 -14.84
N ARG A 954 31.77 -13.75 -14.14
CA ARG A 954 30.37 -14.18 -14.17
C ARG A 954 29.68 -13.70 -15.44
N THR A 955 29.58 -14.58 -16.43
CA THR A 955 28.81 -14.33 -17.65
C THR A 955 27.31 -14.45 -17.43
N LEU A 956 26.51 -13.92 -18.37
CA LEU A 956 25.06 -14.14 -18.40
C LEU A 956 24.67 -15.63 -18.37
N VAL A 957 23.50 -15.91 -17.81
CA VAL A 957 22.88 -17.23 -17.68
C VAL A 957 21.46 -17.17 -18.22
N SER A 958 21.10 -18.03 -19.18
CA SER A 958 19.76 -18.08 -19.77
C SER A 958 18.68 -18.59 -18.80
N ALA A 959 17.42 -18.29 -19.12
CA ALA A 959 16.25 -18.80 -18.41
C ALA A 959 16.20 -20.33 -18.40
N LYS A 960 15.60 -20.90 -17.35
CA LYS A 960 15.53 -22.35 -17.10
C LYS A 960 14.10 -22.76 -16.80
N GLY A 961 13.65 -23.87 -17.39
CA GLY A 961 12.26 -24.34 -17.26
C GLY A 961 11.27 -23.66 -18.20
N VAL A 962 11.75 -22.98 -19.24
CA VAL A 962 10.92 -22.46 -20.33
C VAL A 962 10.30 -23.64 -21.10
N ARG A 963 9.00 -23.56 -21.40
CA ARG A 963 8.30 -24.47 -22.30
C ARG A 963 8.06 -23.77 -23.62
N TYR A 964 8.15 -24.51 -24.71
CA TYR A 964 7.91 -24.01 -26.07
C TYR A 964 6.76 -24.77 -26.70
N LEU A 965 6.11 -24.16 -27.68
CA LEU A 965 5.16 -24.83 -28.57
C LEU A 965 5.87 -25.95 -29.37
N SER A 966 5.11 -26.71 -30.17
CA SER A 966 5.69 -27.83 -30.94
C SER A 966 6.74 -27.33 -31.94
N ARG A 967 7.76 -28.15 -32.25
CA ARG A 967 8.78 -27.83 -33.27
C ARG A 967 8.19 -27.93 -34.68
N GLN A 968 7.39 -26.92 -35.02
CA GLN A 968 6.67 -26.76 -36.27
C GLN A 968 6.70 -25.29 -36.67
N TRP A 969 6.81 -25.03 -37.96
CA TRP A 969 6.88 -23.68 -38.53
C TRP A 969 5.88 -23.56 -39.68
N CYS A 970 5.36 -22.36 -39.91
CA CYS A 970 4.60 -22.05 -41.11
C CYS A 970 5.54 -21.36 -42.11
N VAL A 971 5.65 -21.89 -43.33
CA VAL A 971 6.50 -21.36 -44.40
C VAL A 971 5.71 -21.23 -45.70
N MET A 972 6.22 -20.46 -46.66
CA MET A 972 5.67 -20.44 -48.00
C MET A 972 5.82 -21.83 -48.65
N ALA A 973 4.76 -22.32 -49.30
CA ALA A 973 4.74 -23.65 -49.89
C ALA A 973 5.66 -23.72 -51.13
N GLU A 974 6.32 -24.86 -51.34
CA GLU A 974 7.36 -24.98 -52.38
C GLU A 974 6.84 -24.66 -53.80
N GLY A 975 5.60 -25.05 -54.10
CA GLY A 975 4.92 -24.77 -55.37
C GLY A 975 4.14 -23.46 -55.43
N ALA A 976 4.21 -22.59 -54.42
CA ALA A 976 3.59 -21.25 -54.46
C ALA A 976 4.44 -20.27 -55.28
N SER A 977 3.82 -19.50 -56.17
CA SER A 977 4.53 -18.48 -56.96
C SER A 977 4.79 -17.22 -56.14
N GLU A 978 5.98 -16.63 -56.33
CA GLU A 978 6.29 -15.28 -55.83
C GLU A 978 5.51 -14.18 -56.59
N SER A 979 4.95 -14.52 -57.75
CA SER A 979 4.10 -13.65 -58.57
C SER A 979 2.60 -13.76 -58.22
N ASP A 980 2.22 -14.45 -57.15
CA ASP A 980 0.80 -14.56 -56.77
C ASP A 980 0.28 -13.23 -56.21
N PRO A 981 -0.84 -12.68 -56.73
CA PRO A 981 -1.34 -11.37 -56.32
C PRO A 981 -1.76 -11.32 -54.84
N ASN A 982 -2.08 -12.46 -54.22
CA ASN A 982 -2.48 -12.55 -52.82
C ASN A 982 -1.28 -12.59 -51.86
N LEU A 983 -0.04 -12.75 -52.36
CA LEU A 983 1.15 -12.91 -51.52
C LEU A 983 1.43 -11.67 -50.68
N ALA A 984 1.44 -10.48 -51.29
CA ALA A 984 1.74 -9.22 -50.60
C ALA A 984 0.71 -8.91 -49.50
N ASP A 985 -0.59 -9.06 -49.78
CA ASP A 985 -1.64 -8.87 -48.78
C ASP A 985 -1.64 -9.96 -47.70
N SER A 986 -1.24 -11.20 -48.03
CA SER A 986 -1.08 -12.27 -47.04
C SER A 986 0.06 -11.98 -46.05
N VAL A 987 1.20 -11.47 -46.53
CA VAL A 987 2.33 -11.05 -45.69
C VAL A 987 1.95 -9.84 -44.84
N LYS A 988 1.31 -8.83 -45.45
CA LYS A 988 0.80 -7.64 -44.76
C LYS A 988 -0.21 -8.01 -43.67
N TYR A 989 -1.13 -8.94 -43.94
CA TYR A 989 -2.08 -9.46 -42.95
C TYR A 989 -1.34 -10.15 -41.79
N ALA A 990 -0.38 -11.03 -42.07
CA ALA A 990 0.41 -11.70 -41.03
C ALA A 990 1.10 -10.67 -40.09
N CYS A 991 1.80 -9.71 -40.69
CA CYS A 991 2.52 -8.64 -39.98
C CYS A 991 1.62 -7.56 -39.33
N THR A 992 0.30 -7.59 -39.58
CA THR A 992 -0.67 -6.73 -38.87
C THR A 992 -0.97 -7.28 -37.46
N TYR A 993 -0.81 -8.59 -37.23
CA TYR A 993 -1.21 -9.24 -35.97
C TYR A 993 -0.06 -9.90 -35.18
N ALA A 994 1.14 -9.98 -35.77
CA ALA A 994 2.37 -10.57 -35.23
C ALA A 994 3.60 -9.69 -35.52
N ASP A 995 4.74 -9.99 -34.90
CA ASP A 995 5.92 -9.14 -34.99
C ASP A 995 6.80 -9.46 -36.22
N CYS A 996 6.77 -8.56 -37.20
CA CYS A 996 7.65 -8.58 -38.38
C CYS A 996 8.73 -7.49 -38.36
N THR A 997 8.97 -6.81 -37.23
CA THR A 997 9.90 -5.66 -37.17
C THR A 997 11.30 -5.97 -37.71
N SER A 998 11.81 -7.18 -37.48
CA SER A 998 13.08 -7.71 -37.98
C SER A 998 13.21 -7.77 -39.52
N LEU A 999 12.10 -7.71 -40.28
CA LEU A 999 12.12 -7.61 -41.74
C LEU A 999 12.42 -6.18 -42.25
N GLY A 1000 12.32 -5.18 -41.37
CA GLY A 1000 12.49 -3.76 -41.70
C GLY A 1000 13.88 -3.42 -42.24
N TYR A 1001 14.02 -2.28 -42.91
CA TYR A 1001 15.30 -1.86 -43.48
C TYR A 1001 16.42 -1.85 -42.43
N GLY A 1002 17.59 -2.42 -42.77
CA GLY A 1002 18.74 -2.52 -41.85
C GLY A 1002 18.58 -3.51 -40.69
N SER A 1003 17.45 -4.20 -40.58
CA SER A 1003 17.15 -5.15 -39.50
C SER A 1003 17.67 -6.57 -39.81
N SER A 1004 17.70 -7.45 -38.80
CA SER A 1004 18.41 -8.75 -38.84
C SER A 1004 17.96 -9.70 -39.95
N CYS A 1005 16.69 -9.63 -40.37
CA CYS A 1005 16.10 -10.44 -41.44
C CYS A 1005 15.91 -9.68 -42.77
N ASN A 1006 16.42 -8.46 -42.90
CA ASN A 1006 16.18 -7.61 -44.07
C ASN A 1006 16.78 -8.17 -45.38
N GLY A 1007 17.77 -9.07 -45.28
CA GLY A 1007 18.42 -9.73 -46.43
C GLY A 1007 17.72 -10.99 -46.96
N LEU A 1008 16.52 -11.33 -46.48
CA LEU A 1008 15.75 -12.46 -47.00
C LEU A 1008 15.22 -12.19 -48.43
N ASP A 1009 15.05 -13.25 -49.22
CA ASP A 1009 14.35 -13.21 -50.50
C ASP A 1009 12.81 -13.12 -50.32
N ALA A 1010 12.04 -13.04 -51.41
CA ALA A 1010 10.59 -12.89 -51.33
C ALA A 1010 9.92 -14.08 -50.60
N ARG A 1011 10.35 -15.31 -50.90
CA ARG A 1011 9.92 -16.55 -50.23
C ARG A 1011 10.30 -16.60 -48.76
N GLY A 1012 11.48 -16.12 -48.38
CA GLY A 1012 11.97 -16.02 -47.01
C GLY A 1012 11.21 -14.97 -46.20
N ASN A 1013 10.99 -13.77 -46.75
CA ASN A 1013 10.16 -12.73 -46.11
C ASN A 1013 8.74 -13.24 -45.85
N ALA A 1014 8.11 -13.86 -46.86
CA ALA A 1014 6.78 -14.43 -46.71
C ALA A 1014 6.74 -15.54 -45.65
N SER A 1015 7.71 -16.46 -45.69
CA SER A 1015 7.85 -17.52 -44.69
C SER A 1015 8.05 -16.99 -43.27
N TYR A 1016 8.85 -15.94 -43.09
CA TYR A 1016 9.08 -15.33 -41.77
C TYR A 1016 7.79 -14.73 -41.21
N ALA A 1017 7.08 -13.94 -42.01
CA ALA A 1017 5.80 -13.35 -41.64
C ALA A 1017 4.74 -14.42 -41.31
N PHE A 1018 4.61 -15.45 -42.16
CA PHE A 1018 3.70 -16.57 -41.94
C PHE A 1018 4.05 -17.35 -40.66
N ASN A 1019 5.34 -17.57 -40.38
CA ASN A 1019 5.76 -18.20 -39.13
C ASN A 1019 5.41 -17.33 -37.92
N GLN A 1020 5.77 -16.05 -37.92
CA GLN A 1020 5.51 -15.16 -36.78
C GLN A 1020 4.01 -15.13 -36.45
N TYR A 1021 3.12 -15.00 -37.45
CA TYR A 1021 1.68 -15.14 -37.25
C TYR A 1021 1.28 -16.53 -36.70
N PHE A 1022 1.78 -17.61 -37.28
CA PHE A 1022 1.49 -18.98 -36.83
C PHE A 1022 1.90 -19.23 -35.36
N GLN A 1023 3.06 -18.72 -34.93
CA GLN A 1023 3.51 -18.80 -33.53
C GLN A 1023 2.70 -17.87 -32.61
N THR A 1024 2.46 -16.61 -33.01
CA THR A 1024 1.64 -15.65 -32.26
C THR A 1024 0.22 -16.17 -31.99
N PHE A 1025 -0.35 -16.97 -32.90
CA PHE A 1025 -1.65 -17.63 -32.72
C PHE A 1025 -1.53 -19.11 -32.26
N ASN A 1026 -0.54 -19.41 -31.40
CA ASN A 1026 -0.42 -20.69 -30.66
C ASN A 1026 -0.43 -21.95 -31.56
N GLN A 1027 0.06 -21.85 -32.80
CA GLN A 1027 0.07 -22.94 -33.79
C GLN A 1027 -1.33 -23.55 -34.08
N GLN A 1028 -2.41 -22.79 -33.85
CA GLN A 1028 -3.78 -23.30 -33.96
C GLN A 1028 -4.14 -23.78 -35.37
N LYS A 1029 -5.01 -24.80 -35.46
CA LYS A 1029 -5.40 -25.39 -36.76
C LYS A 1029 -6.12 -24.35 -37.63
N GLY A 1030 -5.44 -23.90 -38.68
CA GLY A 1030 -5.93 -22.91 -39.64
C GLY A 1030 -5.12 -21.62 -39.70
N THR A 1031 -4.23 -21.36 -38.73
CA THR A 1031 -3.41 -20.12 -38.70
C THR A 1031 -2.20 -20.16 -39.65
N CYS A 1032 -1.95 -21.31 -40.28
CA CYS A 1032 -1.05 -21.45 -41.43
C CYS A 1032 -1.87 -21.75 -42.70
N ASN A 1033 -2.74 -20.82 -43.09
CA ASN A 1033 -3.50 -20.90 -44.34
C ASN A 1033 -3.65 -19.52 -45.00
N PHE A 1034 -2.60 -19.12 -45.71
CA PHE A 1034 -2.54 -17.88 -46.46
C PHE A 1034 -2.89 -18.15 -47.92
N HIS A 1035 -4.17 -18.33 -48.24
CA HIS A 1035 -4.66 -18.60 -49.61
C HIS A 1035 -3.98 -19.81 -50.31
N ASN A 1036 -3.67 -20.87 -49.55
CA ASN A 1036 -2.85 -22.03 -49.97
C ASN A 1036 -1.37 -21.71 -50.32
N LEU A 1037 -0.89 -20.48 -50.16
CA LEU A 1037 0.51 -20.10 -50.34
C LEU A 1037 1.43 -20.59 -49.22
N SER A 1038 0.89 -21.18 -48.15
CA SER A 1038 1.59 -21.55 -46.92
C SER A 1038 1.43 -23.02 -46.54
N VAL A 1039 2.48 -23.63 -45.97
CA VAL A 1039 2.48 -25.01 -45.46
C VAL A 1039 3.12 -25.10 -44.07
N VAL A 1040 2.61 -26.01 -43.23
CA VAL A 1040 3.24 -26.33 -41.93
C VAL A 1040 4.34 -27.36 -42.14
N THR A 1041 5.58 -27.01 -41.81
CA THR A 1041 6.74 -27.92 -41.83
C THR A 1041 7.17 -28.34 -40.43
N LYS A 1042 7.85 -29.50 -40.34
CA LYS A 1042 8.60 -29.97 -39.16
C LYS A 1042 10.12 -29.88 -39.34
N ILE A 1043 10.56 -29.50 -40.54
CA ILE A 1043 11.97 -29.21 -40.84
C ILE A 1043 12.21 -27.75 -40.44
N GLN A 1044 13.26 -27.50 -39.66
CA GLN A 1044 13.60 -26.15 -39.21
C GLN A 1044 14.04 -25.28 -40.41
N PRO A 1045 13.35 -24.17 -40.73
CA PRO A 1045 13.71 -23.38 -41.89
C PRO A 1045 15.05 -22.65 -41.69
N THR A 1046 15.86 -22.58 -42.74
CA THR A 1046 17.17 -21.92 -42.74
C THR A 1046 17.07 -20.54 -43.38
N THR A 1047 17.56 -19.51 -42.69
CA THR A 1047 17.59 -18.10 -43.15
C THR A 1047 18.81 -17.75 -43.99
N GLY A 1048 19.88 -18.56 -43.97
CA GLY A 1048 21.18 -18.22 -44.54
C GLY A 1048 21.96 -17.14 -43.77
N MET A 1049 21.30 -16.43 -42.85
CA MET A 1049 21.83 -15.34 -42.03
C MET A 1049 21.93 -15.78 -40.57
N SER A 1050 23.03 -15.49 -39.88
CA SER A 1050 23.25 -15.95 -38.48
C SER A 1050 22.28 -15.35 -37.47
N ASP A 1051 21.80 -14.15 -37.76
CA ASP A 1051 21.14 -13.31 -36.76
C ASP A 1051 19.62 -13.39 -36.90
N CYS A 1052 19.09 -13.51 -38.12
CA CYS A 1052 17.69 -13.82 -38.43
C CYS A 1052 17.32 -15.27 -38.10
N LYS A 1053 16.20 -15.51 -37.39
CA LYS A 1053 15.80 -16.84 -36.89
C LYS A 1053 14.30 -17.10 -36.99
N TYR A 1054 13.93 -18.33 -37.36
CA TYR A 1054 12.55 -18.81 -37.33
C TYR A 1054 12.18 -19.32 -35.93
N GLU A 1055 11.55 -18.47 -35.15
CA GLU A 1055 11.25 -18.71 -33.74
C GLU A 1055 10.08 -19.69 -33.52
N ILE A 1056 9.98 -20.21 -32.29
CA ILE A 1056 8.86 -21.01 -31.78
C ILE A 1056 8.44 -20.39 -30.45
N MET A 1057 7.21 -19.88 -30.36
CA MET A 1057 6.75 -19.16 -29.16
C MET A 1057 6.67 -20.05 -27.91
N ILE A 1058 6.67 -19.40 -26.74
CA ILE A 1058 6.55 -20.03 -25.42
C ILE A 1058 5.17 -20.68 -25.28
N ASP A 1059 5.15 -21.92 -24.76
CA ASP A 1059 3.92 -22.60 -24.37
C ASP A 1059 3.41 -22.06 -23.03
N ILE A 1060 2.39 -21.20 -23.12
CA ILE A 1060 1.68 -20.59 -21.98
C ILE A 1060 0.55 -21.47 -21.41
N GLY A 1061 0.41 -22.72 -21.86
CA GLY A 1061 -0.51 -23.72 -21.31
C GLY A 1061 -2.01 -23.52 -21.60
N LYS A 1062 -2.41 -22.46 -22.31
CA LYS A 1062 -3.82 -22.11 -22.59
C LYS A 1062 -4.42 -22.89 -23.80
N HIS A 1063 -4.25 -24.21 -23.83
CA HIS A 1063 -4.83 -25.04 -24.89
C HIS A 1063 -6.33 -25.32 -24.66
N GLU A 1064 -7.19 -24.43 -25.16
CA GLU A 1064 -8.61 -24.78 -25.36
C GLU A 1064 -8.77 -25.88 -26.43
N LYS A 1065 -9.85 -26.67 -26.29
CA LYS A 1065 -10.17 -27.77 -27.21
C LYS A 1065 -10.51 -27.24 -28.62
N PRO A 1066 -10.13 -27.95 -29.70
CA PRO A 1066 -10.37 -27.47 -31.06
C PRO A 1066 -11.86 -27.32 -31.36
N ARG A 1067 -12.32 -26.09 -31.60
CA ARG A 1067 -13.63 -25.83 -32.23
C ARG A 1067 -13.64 -26.49 -33.62
N LYS A 1068 -14.71 -27.20 -33.94
CA LYS A 1068 -14.89 -27.79 -35.29
C LYS A 1068 -15.02 -26.67 -36.33
N PRO A 1069 -14.49 -26.84 -37.56
CA PRO A 1069 -14.69 -25.88 -38.62
C PRO A 1069 -16.17 -25.86 -39.02
N VAL A 1070 -16.74 -24.66 -39.13
CA VAL A 1070 -18.05 -24.45 -39.75
C VAL A 1070 -17.82 -24.12 -41.21
N THR A 1071 -18.24 -25.00 -42.11
CA THR A 1071 -18.32 -24.71 -43.54
C THR A 1071 -19.35 -23.62 -43.79
N SER A 1072 -19.07 -22.70 -44.70
CA SER A 1072 -20.03 -21.70 -45.13
C SER A 1072 -21.22 -22.34 -45.86
N VAL A 1073 -22.43 -21.82 -45.63
CA VAL A 1073 -23.24 -21.10 -46.62
C VAL A 1073 -24.52 -20.57 -45.95
N ALA A 1074 -24.70 -19.25 -46.03
CA ALA A 1074 -25.95 -18.44 -46.05
C ALA A 1074 -27.14 -18.69 -45.08
N ALA A 1075 -27.99 -17.66 -45.05
CA ALA A 1075 -29.40 -17.62 -44.60
C ALA A 1075 -29.74 -17.44 -43.10
N LEU A 1076 -30.14 -16.20 -42.79
CA LEU A 1076 -31.16 -15.74 -41.83
C LEU A 1076 -31.28 -16.43 -40.45
N GLY A 1077 -30.88 -15.69 -39.42
CA GLY A 1077 -31.84 -15.08 -38.49
C GLY A 1077 -32.58 -15.99 -37.50
N TRP A 1078 -32.12 -16.00 -36.25
CA TRP A 1078 -32.77 -16.73 -35.15
C TRP A 1078 -33.31 -15.83 -34.03
N ARG A 1079 -34.33 -16.37 -33.36
CA ARG A 1079 -35.15 -15.80 -32.29
C ARG A 1079 -35.10 -16.77 -31.09
N LEU A 1080 -35.61 -16.32 -29.93
CA LEU A 1080 -35.84 -17.12 -28.71
C LEU A 1080 -34.51 -17.52 -28.00
N GLN A 1081 -34.36 -17.44 -26.67
CA GLN A 1081 -35.13 -18.10 -25.60
C GLN A 1081 -35.10 -19.63 -25.72
N ASP A 1082 -34.33 -20.31 -24.85
CA ASP A 1082 -34.99 -20.89 -23.68
C ASP A 1082 -34.01 -21.29 -22.54
N LEU A 1083 -34.58 -21.67 -21.40
CA LEU A 1083 -33.89 -21.94 -20.13
C LEU A 1083 -33.09 -23.26 -20.08
N SER A 1084 -32.10 -23.33 -19.19
CA SER A 1084 -32.04 -24.41 -18.18
C SER A 1084 -31.07 -24.10 -17.03
N TYR A 1085 -31.35 -24.67 -15.85
CA TYR A 1085 -30.67 -24.45 -14.57
C TYR A 1085 -29.72 -25.61 -14.23
N SER A 1086 -28.43 -25.33 -14.00
CA SER A 1086 -27.51 -26.04 -13.07
C SER A 1086 -26.12 -25.41 -13.14
N GLY A 1087 -25.34 -25.20 -12.08
CA GLY A 1087 -25.52 -25.56 -10.67
C GLY A 1087 -24.16 -25.92 -10.04
N VAL A 1088 -24.02 -25.74 -8.71
CA VAL A 1088 -22.85 -26.15 -7.88
C VAL A 1088 -21.58 -25.26 -7.96
N VAL A 1089 -21.57 -24.28 -7.06
CA VAL A 1089 -20.48 -23.79 -6.20
C VAL A 1089 -19.16 -24.59 -6.18
N ALA A 1090 -18.02 -23.91 -6.35
CA ALA A 1090 -16.90 -23.88 -5.36
C ALA A 1090 -15.76 -22.95 -5.80
N PHE A 1091 -15.31 -22.06 -4.91
CA PHE A 1091 -13.98 -21.42 -4.97
C PHE A 1091 -13.41 -21.29 -3.55
N HIS A 1092 -12.10 -21.49 -3.43
CA HIS A 1092 -11.28 -21.34 -2.24
C HIS A 1092 -10.27 -20.21 -2.44
#